data_AF-E4PU93-F1
#
_entry.id   AF-E4PU93-F1
#
_cell.length_a   1.000
_cell.length_b   1.000
_cell.length_c   1.000
_cell.angle_alpha   90.00
_cell.angle_beta   90.00
_cell.angle_gamma   90.00
#
_symmetry.space_group_name_H-M   'P 1'
#
loop_
_entity.id
_entity.type
_entity.pdbx_description
1 polymer ?
#
loop_
_entity_poly.entity_id
_entity_poly.type
_entity_poly.pdbx_seq_one_letter_code
_entity_poly.pdbx_strand_id
1 'polypeptide(L)'
;MKKLLTILGSICLSAGTMVTAIACSTKNEKFDKPSITDELAQKIISRLKLTNDFNFTTGEQFSKLDYKSLVLDMINETISKNKYSDNLHNLSRKFGLEISKTKEQGDEKSQKVLKNLSTIKLFADYTSKRASEEHSDNVDLEYSANYPLNPYNLDPKNGKKDTTTYAIYYKSNNTSNGGGSNGGSTSNWLRWQTTGEFDTLESKVPGVPQLPSISLLTESDKKNFRIAKLSSPKDQDYINKTVSVDDKGKSTNGSGDKKIEWYKNSNSKFETDGQEIMQYRFMYYFKTKLESKSFSDLLGHAYIDSNLYIDKQDNKSASNKKIILNNVSKLVSDIQSNYSQVERTTSNLKMVWAFSLDQQKISQVNDKIQEYVYSDGSLKDKDNKTLKKVFDQIKSTKINNESKQGTDSLFSISGFNGFVKNKDNSIESLSGDLKITEDAKKAVAKVNVPSLLTNNNRGFNSEISGNVDYVFVLPIYLNDLFSTNDVQIKKTSTNGSGGSGTSQNNNYELPIIQNTWMNLNEKYSINERYFNNMSIKKVDSKSGDDVLLANKNDTWYALLKNNKETANIQVTYSDGTTKTITLKKLEKKNKKSLDFTYKLSKTSDFNKLLFNKNMDANITYDINLKNYDNIKDKQNDAYIWNNDPKKSNDIQDLSEAKKQVLLDQLEAITAKNPDVQNAAKTELYSAYLYTDGIYYKSLFDEISKYIESEKPTLD
;
A
#
# COMPACT_ATOMS: atom_id res chain seq x y z
N MET A 1 -3.57 23.94 16.72
CA MET A 1 -3.25 23.05 17.87
C MET A 1 -3.35 23.72 19.25
N LYS A 2 -2.78 24.92 19.49
CA LYS A 2 -3.02 25.74 20.71
C LYS A 2 -4.50 25.96 21.08
N LYS A 3 -5.42 25.83 20.11
CA LYS A 3 -6.86 26.07 20.25
C LYS A 3 -7.74 24.82 20.41
N LEU A 4 -7.22 23.63 20.06
CA LEU A 4 -7.92 22.34 20.15
C LEU A 4 -7.70 21.70 21.54
N LEU A 5 -6.50 21.91 22.08
CA LEU A 5 -6.12 21.56 23.45
C LEU A 5 -6.77 22.46 24.50
N THR A 6 -7.25 23.65 24.13
CA THR A 6 -8.03 24.54 25.01
C THR A 6 -9.40 23.96 25.39
N ILE A 7 -9.81 22.86 24.77
CA ILE A 7 -11.19 22.39 24.87
C ILE A 7 -11.32 20.97 25.43
N LEU A 8 -10.33 20.12 25.21
CA LEU A 8 -10.27 18.77 25.80
C LEU A 8 -9.93 18.76 27.30
N GLY A 9 -9.35 19.83 27.83
CA GLY A 9 -8.90 19.92 29.23
C GLY A 9 -9.98 20.14 30.30
N SER A 10 -11.28 20.16 29.94
CA SER A 10 -12.35 20.54 30.88
C SER A 10 -13.19 19.38 31.47
N ILE A 11 -13.01 18.11 31.07
CA ILE A 11 -13.96 17.03 31.46
C ILE A 11 -13.29 15.75 31.98
N CYS A 12 -12.40 15.88 32.98
CA CYS A 12 -11.91 14.71 33.74
C CYS A 12 -12.09 14.81 35.26
N LEU A 13 -12.91 15.73 35.79
CA LEU A 13 -13.16 15.79 37.23
C LEU A 13 -14.64 16.01 37.54
N SER A 14 -15.38 14.90 37.60
CA SER A 14 -16.50 14.77 38.53
C SER A 14 -16.19 13.56 39.42
N ALA A 15 -15.37 13.79 40.43
CA ALA A 15 -15.23 12.87 41.55
C ALA A 15 -16.54 12.92 42.36
N GLY A 16 -17.27 11.81 42.39
CA GLY A 16 -18.33 11.59 43.38
C GLY A 16 -17.73 11.60 44.78
N THR A 17 -18.39 12.30 45.68
CA THR A 17 -17.94 12.70 47.02
C THR A 17 -17.53 11.56 47.95
N MET A 18 -16.55 11.87 48.81
CA MET A 18 -15.90 11.05 49.84
C MET A 18 -16.85 10.30 50.79
N VAL A 19 -16.47 9.07 51.14
CA VAL A 19 -16.59 8.56 52.52
C VAL A 19 -15.25 7.95 52.94
N THR A 20 -14.87 8.27 54.16
CA THR A 20 -13.59 8.14 54.85
C THR A 20 -13.09 6.70 55.10
N ALA A 21 -11.80 6.50 54.80
CA ALA A 21 -10.75 5.68 55.44
C ALA A 21 -11.09 4.32 56.09
N ILE A 22 -10.35 3.27 55.66
CA ILE A 22 -9.50 2.38 56.49
C ILE A 22 -8.43 1.73 55.58
N ALA A 23 -7.25 1.51 56.17
CA ALA A 23 -5.97 1.19 55.55
C ALA A 23 -5.80 -0.23 54.98
N CYS A 24 -4.81 -0.34 54.09
CA CYS A 24 -4.02 -1.53 53.71
C CYS A 24 -4.76 -2.76 53.13
N SER A 25 -4.86 -2.85 51.80
CA SER A 25 -4.56 -4.08 51.04
C SER A 25 -4.68 -3.88 49.52
N THR A 26 -3.61 -4.23 48.79
CA THR A 26 -3.55 -4.81 47.43
C THR A 26 -4.47 -4.34 46.29
N LYS A 27 -3.82 -4.07 45.15
CA LYS A 27 -4.33 -3.74 43.80
C LYS A 27 -4.78 -2.28 43.64
N ASN A 28 -3.87 -1.47 43.09
CA ASN A 28 -4.26 -0.22 42.44
C ASN A 28 -5.24 -0.59 41.32
N GLU A 29 -6.53 -0.31 41.54
CA GLU A 29 -7.54 -0.33 40.50
C GLU A 29 -7.05 0.59 39.38
N LYS A 30 -6.94 -0.01 38.19
CA LYS A 30 -6.68 0.70 36.95
C LYS A 30 -7.70 1.82 36.86
N PHE A 31 -7.25 3.04 36.55
CA PHE A 31 -8.10 4.14 36.15
C PHE A 31 -9.17 3.62 35.18
N ASP A 32 -10.43 3.83 35.54
CA ASP A 32 -11.55 3.53 34.66
C ASP A 32 -11.30 4.19 33.31
N LYS A 33 -11.58 3.43 32.24
CA LYS A 33 -11.32 3.82 30.85
C LYS A 33 -11.79 5.27 30.62
N PRO A 34 -10.93 6.22 30.21
CA PRO A 34 -11.36 7.60 30.02
C PRO A 34 -12.45 7.65 28.94
N SER A 35 -13.62 8.21 29.30
CA SER A 35 -14.76 8.37 28.39
C SER A 35 -15.11 9.83 28.20
N ILE A 36 -15.17 10.28 26.94
CA ILE A 36 -15.62 11.63 26.57
C ILE A 36 -17.14 11.70 26.68
N THR A 37 -17.67 12.66 27.44
CA THR A 37 -19.12 12.92 27.56
C THR A 37 -19.63 13.80 26.42
N ASP A 38 -20.94 13.76 26.16
CA ASP A 38 -21.55 14.51 25.05
C ASP A 38 -21.44 16.03 25.22
N GLU A 39 -21.45 16.51 26.47
CA GLU A 39 -21.27 17.93 26.79
C GLU A 39 -19.84 18.42 26.49
N LEU A 40 -18.82 17.56 26.69
CA LEU A 40 -17.43 17.85 26.34
C LEU A 40 -17.25 17.99 24.84
N ALA A 41 -17.83 17.05 24.10
CA ALA A 41 -17.75 17.04 22.66
C ALA A 41 -18.30 18.36 22.08
N GLN A 42 -19.44 18.86 22.59
CA GLN A 42 -20.04 20.11 22.09
C GLN A 42 -19.23 21.38 22.37
N LYS A 43 -18.56 21.47 23.54
CA LYS A 43 -17.67 22.60 23.86
C LYS A 43 -16.43 22.59 22.96
N ILE A 44 -15.83 21.41 22.71
CA ILE A 44 -14.71 21.18 21.77
C ILE A 44 -15.06 21.65 20.35
N ILE A 45 -16.28 21.36 19.90
CA ILE A 45 -16.71 21.70 18.55
C ILE A 45 -16.88 23.21 18.36
N SER A 46 -17.42 23.91 19.37
CA SER A 46 -17.70 25.34 19.27
C SER A 46 -16.44 26.18 19.13
N ARG A 47 -15.33 25.79 19.78
CA ARG A 47 -14.03 26.46 19.62
C ARG A 47 -13.28 26.03 18.35
N LEU A 48 -13.54 24.83 17.81
CA LEU A 48 -12.94 24.37 16.54
C LEU A 48 -13.49 25.10 15.31
N LYS A 49 -14.79 25.40 15.30
CA LYS A 49 -15.45 26.21 14.27
C LYS A 49 -14.88 27.64 14.15
N LEU A 50 -14.15 28.11 15.15
CA LEU A 50 -13.54 29.45 15.21
C LEU A 50 -12.07 29.47 14.75
N THR A 51 -11.58 28.39 14.13
CA THR A 51 -10.19 28.27 13.70
C THR A 51 -10.04 28.05 12.20
N ASN A 52 -9.24 28.90 11.55
CA ASN A 52 -8.99 28.86 10.10
C ASN A 52 -8.21 27.62 9.63
N ASP A 53 -7.67 26.83 10.57
CA ASP A 53 -6.95 25.58 10.30
C ASP A 53 -7.90 24.41 9.99
N PHE A 54 -9.20 24.55 10.29
CA PHE A 54 -10.22 23.54 10.03
C PHE A 54 -11.23 24.11 9.04
N ASN A 55 -11.06 23.76 7.78
CA ASN A 55 -11.90 24.24 6.69
C ASN A 55 -13.17 23.40 6.63
N PHE A 56 -14.05 23.64 7.59
CA PHE A 56 -15.38 23.11 7.67
C PHE A 56 -16.16 23.62 6.45
N THR A 57 -16.27 22.84 5.38
CA THR A 57 -16.95 23.29 4.15
C THR A 57 -18.43 23.53 4.45
N THR A 58 -19.04 24.54 3.84
CA THR A 58 -20.41 24.99 4.13
C THR A 58 -21.54 23.98 3.83
N GLY A 59 -21.23 22.74 3.42
CA GLY A 59 -22.16 21.60 3.43
C GLY A 59 -22.24 20.87 4.78
N GLU A 60 -21.51 21.37 5.79
CA GLU A 60 -21.39 20.82 7.13
C GLU A 60 -22.35 21.46 8.15
N GLN A 61 -23.51 21.87 7.66
CA GLN A 61 -24.72 21.82 8.47
C GLN A 61 -25.19 20.36 8.54
N PHE A 62 -24.34 19.49 9.10
CA PHE A 62 -24.62 18.07 9.24
C PHE A 62 -25.71 17.87 10.29
N SER A 63 -26.90 17.54 9.80
CA SER A 63 -27.91 16.84 10.57
C SER A 63 -27.33 15.52 11.08
N LYS A 64 -27.18 15.42 12.41
CA LYS A 64 -26.83 14.21 13.19
C LYS A 64 -25.43 13.61 12.94
N LEU A 65 -24.37 14.31 13.34
CA LEU A 65 -23.07 13.65 13.60
C LEU A 65 -23.03 13.14 15.05
N ASP A 66 -22.55 11.90 15.23
CA ASP A 66 -22.11 11.38 16.53
C ASP A 66 -20.78 12.06 16.89
N TYR A 67 -20.88 13.16 17.64
CA TYR A 67 -19.77 14.05 17.95
C TYR A 67 -18.66 13.39 18.77
N LYS A 68 -19.01 12.38 19.58
CA LYS A 68 -18.05 11.57 20.32
C LYS A 68 -17.14 10.79 19.37
N SER A 69 -17.71 10.22 18.31
CA SER A 69 -16.93 9.54 17.26
C SER A 69 -15.91 10.49 16.64
N LEU A 70 -16.33 11.70 16.27
CA LEU A 70 -15.45 12.68 15.62
C LEU A 70 -14.23 13.05 16.48
N VAL A 71 -14.42 13.27 17.78
CA VAL A 71 -13.30 13.61 18.67
C VAL A 71 -12.36 12.41 18.87
N LEU A 72 -12.90 11.20 19.01
CA LEU A 72 -12.10 9.97 19.10
C LEU A 72 -11.29 9.74 17.82
N ASP A 73 -11.88 9.99 16.67
CA ASP A 73 -11.24 9.90 15.36
C ASP A 73 -10.04 10.84 15.25
N MET A 74 -10.18 12.10 15.71
CA MET A 74 -9.07 13.06 15.74
C MET A 74 -7.94 12.65 16.71
N ILE A 75 -8.29 12.08 17.86
CA ILE A 75 -7.32 11.57 18.84
C ILE A 75 -6.54 10.40 18.23
N ASN A 76 -7.25 9.43 17.64
CA ASN A 76 -6.66 8.27 16.97
C ASN A 76 -5.71 8.69 15.85
N GLU A 77 -6.13 9.64 15.01
CA GLU A 77 -5.28 10.18 13.94
C GLU A 77 -4.00 10.80 14.49
N THR A 78 -4.13 11.65 15.53
CA THR A 78 -3.00 12.36 16.12
C THR A 78 -2.00 11.41 16.77
N ILE A 79 -2.48 10.45 17.57
CA ILE A 79 -1.63 9.43 18.21
C ILE A 79 -0.90 8.60 17.14
N SER A 80 -1.61 8.21 16.07
CA SER A 80 -1.02 7.42 14.99
C SER A 80 0.11 8.18 14.27
N LYS A 81 -0.12 9.44 13.91
CA LYS A 81 0.89 10.32 13.28
C LYS A 81 2.15 10.46 14.15
N ASN A 82 1.94 10.70 15.44
CA ASN A 82 3.05 10.79 16.40
C ASN A 82 3.79 9.47 16.50
N LYS A 83 3.07 8.35 16.57
CA LYS A 83 3.69 7.02 16.65
C LYS A 83 4.55 6.71 15.43
N TYR A 84 4.10 7.02 14.21
CA TYR A 84 4.95 6.90 13.02
C TYR A 84 6.19 7.80 13.10
N SER A 85 6.02 9.03 13.57
CA SER A 85 7.13 9.98 13.75
C SER A 85 8.15 9.47 14.76
N ASP A 86 7.69 8.89 15.87
CA ASP A 86 8.52 8.31 16.92
C ASP A 86 9.25 7.06 16.43
N ASN A 87 8.59 6.20 15.66
CA ASN A 87 9.21 5.04 15.02
C ASN A 87 10.37 5.48 14.10
N LEU A 88 10.13 6.48 13.24
CA LEU A 88 11.16 7.07 12.37
C LEU A 88 12.29 7.69 13.19
N HIS A 89 11.98 8.38 14.28
CA HIS A 89 12.99 8.94 15.18
C HIS A 89 13.85 7.83 15.82
N ASN A 90 13.24 6.76 16.29
CA ASN A 90 13.93 5.63 16.90
C ASN A 90 14.83 4.93 15.89
N LEU A 91 14.33 4.69 14.68
CA LEU A 91 15.11 4.14 13.58
C LEU A 91 16.30 5.04 13.23
N SER A 92 16.07 6.36 13.13
CA SER A 92 17.10 7.36 12.86
C SER A 92 18.26 7.29 13.87
N ARG A 93 17.96 7.28 15.17
CA ARG A 93 18.97 7.15 16.23
C ARG A 93 19.68 5.80 16.17
N LYS A 94 18.91 4.70 16.11
CA LYS A 94 19.44 3.33 16.15
C LYS A 94 20.36 3.02 14.98
N PHE A 95 20.01 3.44 13.78
CA PHE A 95 20.75 3.14 12.56
C PHE A 95 21.72 4.24 12.14
N GLY A 96 21.68 5.42 12.76
CA GLY A 96 22.50 6.56 12.39
C GLY A 96 22.05 7.17 11.07
N LEU A 97 20.75 7.35 10.88
CA LEU A 97 20.16 7.84 9.63
C LEU A 97 19.84 9.34 9.74
N GLU A 98 19.96 10.07 8.64
CA GLU A 98 19.42 11.42 8.51
C GLU A 98 17.98 11.33 8.01
N ILE A 99 17.06 11.25 8.95
CA ILE A 99 15.63 11.35 8.64
C ILE A 99 15.20 12.78 8.98
N SER A 100 15.31 13.67 8.00
CA SER A 100 14.87 15.05 8.17
C SER A 100 13.35 15.10 8.29
N LYS A 101 12.87 16.03 9.12
CA LYS A 101 11.43 16.31 9.26
C LYS A 101 10.58 15.07 9.60
N THR A 102 11.03 14.27 10.57
CA THR A 102 10.35 13.05 11.03
C THR A 102 8.84 13.24 11.27
N LYS A 103 8.43 14.40 11.78
CA LYS A 103 7.03 14.75 11.96
C LYS A 103 6.25 14.83 10.63
N GLU A 104 6.78 15.57 9.64
CA GLU A 104 6.15 15.66 8.32
C GLU A 104 6.08 14.27 7.66
N GLN A 105 7.13 13.45 7.80
CA GLN A 105 7.14 12.09 7.25
C GLN A 105 6.18 11.13 7.97
N GLY A 106 6.01 11.28 9.28
CA GLY A 106 5.00 10.53 10.04
C GLY A 106 3.57 10.91 9.62
N ASP A 107 3.33 12.20 9.38
CA ASP A 107 2.07 12.71 8.82
C ASP A 107 1.82 12.15 7.41
N GLU A 108 2.84 12.15 6.54
CA GLU A 108 2.79 11.56 5.19
C GLU A 108 2.50 10.06 5.22
N LYS A 109 3.15 9.29 6.11
CA LYS A 109 2.88 7.84 6.26
C LYS A 109 1.45 7.61 6.71
N SER A 110 0.96 8.36 7.69
CA SER A 110 -0.43 8.30 8.14
C SER A 110 -1.42 8.58 7.01
N GLN A 111 -1.20 9.64 6.23
CA GLN A 111 -2.04 9.98 5.09
C GLN A 111 -1.99 8.90 4.01
N LYS A 112 -0.81 8.34 3.73
CA LYS A 112 -0.63 7.27 2.76
C LYS A 112 -1.38 6.01 3.15
N VAL A 113 -1.33 5.61 4.43
CA VAL A 113 -2.07 4.45 4.95
C VAL A 113 -3.58 4.66 4.77
N LEU A 114 -4.12 5.80 5.23
CA LEU A 114 -5.55 6.12 5.06
C LEU A 114 -5.97 6.15 3.58
N LYS A 115 -5.15 6.78 2.73
CA LYS A 115 -5.36 6.85 1.28
C LYS A 115 -5.41 5.44 0.67
N ASN A 116 -4.44 4.59 0.99
CA ASN A 116 -4.36 3.23 0.49
C ASN A 116 -5.60 2.42 0.88
N LEU A 117 -5.92 2.36 2.18
CA LEU A 117 -7.08 1.61 2.69
C LEU A 117 -8.40 2.09 2.08
N SER A 118 -8.59 3.40 1.99
CA SER A 118 -9.81 4.01 1.44
C SER A 118 -9.91 3.78 -0.07
N THR A 119 -8.80 3.87 -0.81
CA THR A 119 -8.78 3.69 -2.27
C THR A 119 -9.16 2.27 -2.63
N ILE A 120 -8.60 1.29 -1.93
CA ILE A 120 -8.88 -0.12 -2.18
C ILE A 120 -10.35 -0.41 -1.93
N LYS A 121 -10.86 0.01 -0.77
CA LYS A 121 -12.25 -0.20 -0.39
C LYS A 121 -13.19 0.42 -1.43
N LEU A 122 -12.94 1.69 -1.78
CA LEU A 122 -13.73 2.39 -2.79
C LEU A 122 -13.70 1.66 -4.14
N PHE A 123 -12.51 1.24 -4.58
CA PHE A 123 -12.32 0.60 -5.88
C PHE A 123 -13.06 -0.73 -5.98
N ALA A 124 -12.91 -1.60 -4.98
CA ALA A 124 -13.60 -2.89 -4.94
C ALA A 124 -15.13 -2.71 -4.87
N ASP A 125 -15.61 -1.84 -3.97
CA ASP A 125 -17.05 -1.61 -3.78
C ASP A 125 -17.69 -1.01 -5.05
N TYR A 126 -17.06 0.02 -5.63
CA TYR A 126 -17.59 0.69 -6.81
C TYR A 126 -17.58 -0.23 -8.04
N THR A 127 -16.48 -0.96 -8.29
CA THR A 127 -16.41 -1.89 -9.42
C THR A 127 -17.41 -3.03 -9.29
N SER A 128 -17.73 -3.48 -8.07
CA SER A 128 -18.80 -4.45 -7.81
C SER A 128 -20.18 -3.90 -8.18
N LYS A 129 -20.51 -2.68 -7.74
CA LYS A 129 -21.78 -2.02 -8.11
C LYS A 129 -21.89 -1.80 -9.62
N ARG A 130 -20.83 -1.30 -10.25
CA ARG A 130 -20.77 -1.10 -11.71
C ARG A 130 -20.89 -2.40 -12.49
N ALA A 131 -20.37 -3.53 -11.99
CA ALA A 131 -20.55 -4.84 -12.64
C ALA A 131 -22.01 -5.32 -12.67
N SER A 132 -22.86 -4.75 -11.81
CA SER A 132 -24.31 -5.01 -11.81
C SER A 132 -25.06 -4.02 -12.71
N GLU A 133 -24.59 -2.78 -12.83
CA GLU A 133 -25.24 -1.70 -13.57
C GLU A 133 -24.25 -0.89 -14.45
N GLU A 134 -23.61 -1.54 -15.43
CA GLU A 134 -22.46 -0.96 -16.15
C GLU A 134 -22.76 0.34 -16.92
N HIS A 135 -24.02 0.60 -17.28
CA HIS A 135 -24.40 1.81 -18.02
C HIS A 135 -25.25 2.80 -17.21
N SER A 136 -25.49 2.50 -15.93
CA SER A 136 -26.25 3.35 -15.01
C SER A 136 -25.32 4.35 -14.32
N ASP A 137 -25.64 5.64 -14.44
CA ASP A 137 -25.00 6.70 -13.66
C ASP A 137 -25.57 6.81 -12.24
N ASN A 138 -26.62 6.06 -11.90
CA ASN A 138 -27.12 5.96 -10.53
C ASN A 138 -26.02 5.53 -9.55
N VAL A 139 -25.10 4.65 -9.99
CA VAL A 139 -23.97 4.23 -9.15
C VAL A 139 -23.11 5.44 -8.77
N ASP A 140 -22.73 6.30 -9.72
CA ASP A 140 -21.98 7.54 -9.44
C ASP A 140 -22.80 8.47 -8.52
N LEU A 141 -24.10 8.61 -8.79
CA LEU A 141 -25.00 9.47 -8.01
C LEU A 141 -25.16 8.99 -6.56
N GLU A 142 -25.13 7.68 -6.29
CA GLU A 142 -25.11 7.13 -4.92
C GLU A 142 -23.88 7.59 -4.14
N TYR A 143 -22.71 7.62 -4.78
CA TYR A 143 -21.47 8.11 -4.16
C TYR A 143 -21.44 9.63 -4.04
N SER A 144 -22.20 10.34 -4.88
CA SER A 144 -22.37 11.80 -4.75
C SER A 144 -23.07 12.15 -3.44
N ALA A 145 -24.15 11.43 -3.07
CA ALA A 145 -24.99 11.74 -1.91
C ALA A 145 -25.35 13.24 -1.78
N ASN A 146 -25.65 13.91 -2.91
CA ASN A 146 -25.87 15.36 -3.07
C ASN A 146 -24.63 16.26 -2.95
N TYR A 147 -23.43 15.69 -2.97
CA TYR A 147 -22.16 16.41 -3.02
C TYR A 147 -21.53 16.35 -4.41
N PRO A 148 -20.64 17.32 -4.76
CA PRO A 148 -20.03 17.35 -6.08
C PRO A 148 -19.26 16.07 -6.40
N LEU A 149 -19.54 15.53 -7.58
CA LEU A 149 -18.65 14.61 -8.27
C LEU A 149 -17.51 15.45 -8.89
N ASN A 150 -16.29 14.91 -8.91
CA ASN A 150 -15.01 15.53 -9.30
C ASN A 150 -14.20 16.22 -8.18
N PRO A 151 -12.89 16.44 -8.42
CA PRO A 151 -12.02 17.12 -7.47
C PRO A 151 -12.44 18.55 -7.19
N TYR A 152 -12.05 19.01 -6.01
CA TYR A 152 -12.10 20.41 -5.64
C TYR A 152 -10.83 20.75 -4.86
N ASN A 153 -10.47 22.03 -4.85
CA ASN A 153 -9.36 22.53 -4.05
C ASN A 153 -8.01 21.84 -4.31
N LEU A 154 -7.68 21.60 -5.59
CA LEU A 154 -6.40 20.98 -5.99
C LEU A 154 -5.25 21.99 -6.05
N ASP A 155 -5.54 23.27 -6.33
CA ASP A 155 -4.55 24.35 -6.42
C ASP A 155 -4.90 25.54 -5.51
N PRO A 156 -4.93 25.36 -4.17
CA PRO A 156 -5.21 26.46 -3.24
C PRO A 156 -4.13 27.54 -3.33
N LYS A 157 -4.54 28.80 -3.55
CA LYS A 157 -3.62 29.96 -3.59
C LYS A 157 -3.62 30.68 -2.24
N ASN A 158 -2.47 30.75 -1.57
CA ASN A 158 -2.24 31.56 -0.36
C ASN A 158 -3.36 31.44 0.70
N GLY A 159 -3.78 30.20 1.04
CA GLY A 159 -4.83 29.95 2.04
C GLY A 159 -6.25 30.31 1.61
N LYS A 160 -6.46 30.73 0.35
CA LYS A 160 -7.79 30.91 -0.23
C LYS A 160 -8.29 29.61 -0.84
N LYS A 161 -9.57 29.34 -0.66
CA LYS A 161 -10.28 28.21 -1.28
C LYS A 161 -10.12 28.30 -2.80
N ASP A 162 -9.70 27.22 -3.42
CA ASP A 162 -9.63 27.15 -4.87
C ASP A 162 -11.04 26.99 -5.45
N THR A 163 -11.43 27.97 -6.28
CA THR A 163 -12.77 28.09 -6.90
C THR A 163 -12.83 27.49 -8.30
N THR A 164 -11.76 26.82 -8.72
CA THR A 164 -11.68 26.19 -10.05
C THR A 164 -12.66 25.02 -10.12
N THR A 165 -13.42 24.95 -11.22
CA THR A 165 -14.23 23.78 -11.54
C THR A 165 -13.35 22.76 -12.25
N TYR A 166 -13.22 21.58 -11.65
CA TYR A 166 -12.46 20.47 -12.23
C TYR A 166 -13.40 19.45 -12.88
N ALA A 167 -12.89 18.77 -13.90
CA ALA A 167 -13.54 17.62 -14.51
C ALA A 167 -12.50 16.53 -14.78
N ILE A 168 -12.93 15.28 -14.68
CA ILE A 168 -12.11 14.12 -15.00
C ILE A 168 -12.36 13.70 -16.45
N TYR A 169 -11.28 13.37 -17.16
CA TYR A 169 -11.33 12.86 -18.52
C TYR A 169 -10.66 11.50 -18.61
N TYR A 170 -11.14 10.65 -19.51
CA TYR A 170 -10.58 9.32 -19.77
C TYR A 170 -10.35 9.10 -21.28
N LYS A 171 -9.37 8.27 -21.63
CA LYS A 171 -9.09 7.96 -23.04
C LYS A 171 -10.25 7.21 -23.68
N SER A 172 -10.65 7.66 -24.86
CA SER A 172 -11.57 6.90 -25.72
C SER A 172 -10.85 5.74 -26.39
N ASN A 173 -11.52 4.59 -26.47
CA ASN A 173 -11.02 3.41 -27.19
C ASN A 173 -11.04 3.59 -28.72
N ASN A 174 -11.71 4.63 -29.22
CA ASN A 174 -11.74 4.97 -30.64
C ASN A 174 -10.56 5.85 -31.02
N THR A 175 -9.36 5.27 -31.14
CA THR A 175 -8.28 5.92 -31.90
C THR A 175 -8.64 5.87 -33.38
N SER A 176 -9.01 7.01 -33.95
CA SER A 176 -9.08 7.16 -35.40
C SER A 176 -7.70 6.93 -35.99
N ASN A 177 -7.51 5.80 -36.67
CA ASN A 177 -6.38 5.60 -37.58
C ASN A 177 -6.57 6.54 -38.77
N GLY A 178 -6.16 7.80 -38.62
CA GLY A 178 -6.01 8.71 -39.74
C GLY A 178 -4.89 8.20 -40.63
N GLY A 179 -5.24 7.58 -41.75
CA GLY A 179 -4.32 7.26 -42.83
C GLY A 179 -3.68 8.54 -43.35
N GLY A 180 -2.45 8.80 -42.90
CA GLY A 180 -1.67 9.96 -43.30
C GLY A 180 -0.24 9.73 -42.83
N SER A 181 0.63 9.38 -43.77
CA SER A 181 2.06 9.20 -43.60
C SER A 181 2.70 10.49 -43.06
N ASN A 182 2.76 10.61 -41.73
CA ASN A 182 3.50 11.55 -40.84
C ASN A 182 2.72 11.99 -39.57
N GLY A 183 1.62 11.34 -39.20
CA GLY A 183 0.79 11.75 -38.05
C GLY A 183 1.03 10.99 -36.75
N GLY A 184 1.44 11.68 -35.69
CA GLY A 184 1.38 11.14 -34.33
C GLY A 184 -0.06 10.81 -33.93
N SER A 185 -0.28 9.63 -33.35
CA SER A 185 -1.60 9.21 -32.84
C SER A 185 -2.12 10.27 -31.86
N THR A 186 -3.23 10.93 -32.21
CA THR A 186 -3.84 11.95 -31.35
C THR A 186 -4.87 11.24 -30.48
N SER A 187 -4.62 11.15 -29.17
CA SER A 187 -5.58 10.49 -28.26
C SER A 187 -6.79 11.39 -28.05
N ASN A 188 -8.00 10.84 -28.18
CA ASN A 188 -9.23 11.53 -27.84
C ASN A 188 -9.62 11.22 -26.39
N TRP A 189 -10.02 12.25 -25.63
CA TRP A 189 -10.33 12.19 -24.21
C TRP A 189 -11.78 12.61 -23.97
N LEU A 190 -12.55 11.75 -23.31
CA LEU A 190 -13.96 11.98 -22.99
C LEU A 190 -14.11 12.41 -21.53
N ARG A 191 -14.95 13.40 -21.26
CA ARG A 191 -15.28 13.84 -19.90
C ARG A 191 -16.13 12.77 -19.20
N TRP A 192 -15.71 12.35 -18.01
CA TRP A 192 -16.52 11.53 -17.12
C TRP A 192 -17.61 12.42 -16.49
N GLN A 193 -18.87 12.16 -16.84
CA GLN A 193 -20.02 12.89 -16.32
C GLN A 193 -21.26 12.00 -16.15
N THR A 194 -22.06 12.31 -15.13
CA THR A 194 -23.43 11.79 -14.94
C THR A 194 -24.44 12.68 -15.66
N THR A 195 -25.70 12.25 -15.69
CA THR A 195 -26.81 13.00 -16.29
C THR A 195 -26.91 14.38 -15.64
N GLY A 196 -26.80 15.44 -16.45
CA GLY A 196 -26.93 16.82 -15.99
C GLY A 196 -25.82 17.39 -15.12
N GLU A 197 -24.70 16.67 -14.91
CA GLU A 197 -23.65 17.06 -13.94
C GLU A 197 -23.03 18.44 -14.18
N PHE A 198 -22.86 18.82 -15.45
CA PHE A 198 -22.24 20.09 -15.87
C PHE A 198 -23.24 21.06 -16.51
N ASP A 199 -24.53 20.77 -16.43
CA ASP A 199 -25.54 21.61 -17.04
C ASP A 199 -25.74 22.91 -16.28
N THR A 200 -25.94 23.99 -17.03
CA THR A 200 -26.33 25.27 -16.47
C THR A 200 -27.84 25.34 -16.26
N LEU A 201 -28.30 26.30 -15.47
CA LEU A 201 -29.73 26.58 -15.26
C LEU A 201 -30.49 26.90 -16.56
N GLU A 202 -29.77 27.24 -17.63
CA GLU A 202 -30.33 27.55 -18.95
C GLU A 202 -30.43 26.30 -19.85
N SER A 203 -29.90 25.16 -19.42
CA SER A 203 -29.98 23.91 -20.18
C SER A 203 -31.41 23.38 -20.18
N LYS A 204 -31.97 23.18 -21.39
CA LYS A 204 -33.33 22.65 -21.59
C LYS A 204 -33.37 21.12 -21.67
N VAL A 205 -32.23 20.49 -21.95
CA VAL A 205 -32.10 19.04 -22.11
C VAL A 205 -30.92 18.60 -21.27
N PRO A 206 -31.12 17.67 -20.31
CA PRO A 206 -30.03 17.15 -19.51
C PRO A 206 -28.92 16.55 -20.38
N GLY A 207 -27.67 16.88 -20.09
CA GLY A 207 -26.51 16.26 -20.70
C GLY A 207 -26.51 14.75 -20.48
N VAL A 208 -26.13 14.00 -21.51
CA VAL A 208 -26.12 12.52 -21.48
C VAL A 208 -24.96 12.04 -20.60
N PRO A 209 -25.15 10.97 -19.80
CA PRO A 209 -24.08 10.38 -19.01
C PRO A 209 -22.98 9.80 -19.92
N GLN A 210 -21.73 10.00 -19.51
CA GLN A 210 -20.54 9.52 -20.20
C GLN A 210 -19.63 8.91 -19.15
N LEU A 211 -19.67 7.59 -19.01
CA LEU A 211 -18.98 6.85 -17.96
C LEU A 211 -17.84 5.99 -18.55
N PRO A 212 -16.68 5.89 -17.88
CA PRO A 212 -15.65 4.94 -18.30
C PRO A 212 -16.17 3.49 -18.15
N SER A 213 -15.74 2.61 -19.06
CA SER A 213 -16.06 1.18 -18.96
C SER A 213 -15.33 0.56 -17.77
N ILE A 214 -15.87 -0.55 -17.25
CA ILE A 214 -15.20 -1.28 -16.15
C ILE A 214 -13.82 -1.76 -16.60
N SER A 215 -13.69 -2.25 -17.83
CA SER A 215 -12.41 -2.65 -18.40
C SER A 215 -11.38 -1.53 -18.28
N LEU A 216 -11.73 -0.30 -18.69
CA LEU A 216 -10.82 0.86 -18.63
C LEU A 216 -10.43 1.23 -17.20
N LEU A 217 -11.36 1.11 -16.24
CA LEU A 217 -11.09 1.36 -14.82
C LEU A 217 -10.13 0.32 -14.22
N THR A 218 -10.21 -0.92 -14.69
CA THR A 218 -9.42 -2.06 -14.19
C THR A 218 -8.08 -2.26 -14.92
N GLU A 219 -7.76 -1.42 -15.89
CA GLU A 219 -6.44 -1.43 -16.54
C GLU A 219 -5.38 -0.78 -15.63
N SER A 220 -4.78 -1.57 -14.74
CA SER A 220 -3.70 -1.10 -13.87
C SER A 220 -2.49 -0.61 -14.63
N ASP A 221 -1.82 0.40 -14.08
CA ASP A 221 -0.56 0.96 -14.59
C ASP A 221 -0.69 1.58 -16.01
N LYS A 222 -1.93 1.81 -16.48
CA LYS A 222 -2.22 2.55 -17.71
C LYS A 222 -2.62 3.99 -17.39
N LYS A 223 -1.94 4.94 -18.03
CA LYS A 223 -2.24 6.38 -17.95
C LYS A 223 -3.47 6.74 -18.79
N ASN A 224 -4.63 6.28 -18.33
CA ASN A 224 -5.90 6.39 -19.05
C ASN A 224 -6.78 7.55 -18.58
N PHE A 225 -6.42 8.21 -17.48
CA PHE A 225 -7.22 9.28 -16.87
C PHE A 225 -6.41 10.56 -16.65
N ARG A 226 -7.07 11.72 -16.80
CA ARG A 226 -6.53 13.06 -16.55
C ARG A 226 -7.55 13.92 -15.81
N ILE A 227 -7.06 14.96 -15.15
CA ILE A 227 -7.88 16.01 -14.53
C ILE A 227 -7.72 17.29 -15.36
N ALA A 228 -8.82 17.97 -15.63
CA ALA A 228 -8.85 19.24 -16.36
C ALA A 228 -9.49 20.35 -15.51
N LYS A 229 -9.05 21.58 -15.73
CA LYS A 229 -9.66 22.81 -15.27
C LYS A 229 -10.57 23.34 -16.37
N LEU A 230 -11.83 23.58 -16.02
CA LEU A 230 -12.81 24.18 -16.91
C LEU A 230 -12.68 25.71 -16.83
N SER A 231 -12.35 26.36 -17.95
CA SER A 231 -12.13 27.82 -18.00
C SER A 231 -13.44 28.61 -18.04
N SER A 232 -14.52 28.00 -18.50
CA SER A 232 -15.83 28.66 -18.64
C SER A 232 -16.97 27.72 -18.22
N PRO A 233 -16.99 27.22 -16.97
CA PRO A 233 -17.93 26.20 -16.52
C PRO A 233 -19.40 26.66 -16.47
N LYS A 234 -19.66 27.96 -16.65
CA LYS A 234 -21.01 28.55 -16.71
C LYS A 234 -21.53 28.77 -18.14
N ASP A 235 -20.72 28.47 -19.15
CA ASP A 235 -21.10 28.59 -20.58
C ASP A 235 -21.45 27.18 -21.11
N GLN A 236 -22.73 26.94 -21.41
CA GLN A 236 -23.20 25.63 -21.87
C GLN A 236 -22.59 25.24 -23.23
N ASP A 237 -22.33 26.19 -24.14
CA ASP A 237 -21.66 25.91 -25.42
C ASP A 237 -20.23 25.43 -25.17
N TYR A 238 -19.52 26.07 -24.24
CA TYR A 238 -18.21 25.60 -23.78
C TYR A 238 -18.28 24.19 -23.19
N ILE A 239 -19.23 23.95 -22.28
CA ILE A 239 -19.40 22.64 -21.63
C ILE A 239 -19.66 21.54 -22.65
N ASN A 240 -20.52 21.78 -23.64
CA ASN A 240 -20.87 20.82 -24.68
C ASN A 240 -19.71 20.55 -25.64
N LYS A 241 -18.99 21.59 -26.07
CA LYS A 241 -17.83 21.44 -26.97
C LYS A 241 -16.65 20.76 -26.28
N THR A 242 -16.49 20.93 -24.97
CA THR A 242 -15.39 20.34 -24.21
C THR A 242 -15.69 18.95 -23.64
N VAL A 243 -16.82 18.30 -24.00
CA VAL A 243 -17.09 16.90 -23.63
C VAL A 243 -16.00 15.96 -24.17
N SER A 244 -15.44 16.27 -25.34
CA SER A 244 -14.40 15.48 -26.01
C SER A 244 -13.24 16.39 -26.42
N VAL A 245 -12.02 16.05 -26.01
CA VAL A 245 -10.83 16.88 -26.24
C VAL A 245 -9.59 16.08 -26.66
N ASP A 246 -8.67 16.73 -27.36
CA ASP A 246 -7.37 16.16 -27.74
C ASP A 246 -6.33 16.22 -26.60
N ASP A 247 -5.11 15.72 -26.87
CA ASP A 247 -4.00 15.79 -25.90
C ASP A 247 -3.57 17.20 -25.50
N LYS A 248 -3.91 18.22 -26.29
CA LYS A 248 -3.67 19.64 -26.00
C LYS A 248 -4.85 20.29 -25.27
N GLY A 249 -5.93 19.54 -25.02
CA GLY A 249 -7.14 20.00 -24.37
C GLY A 249 -8.09 20.75 -25.30
N LYS A 250 -7.88 20.73 -26.62
CA LYS A 250 -8.75 21.37 -27.60
C LYS A 250 -9.97 20.49 -27.91
N SER A 251 -11.13 21.11 -28.09
CA SER A 251 -12.35 20.41 -28.55
C SER A 251 -12.08 19.57 -29.79
N THR A 252 -12.56 18.32 -29.80
CA THR A 252 -12.61 17.47 -31.01
C THR A 252 -13.97 17.51 -31.69
N ASN A 253 -14.99 18.09 -31.06
CA ASN A 253 -16.34 18.19 -31.58
C ASN A 253 -16.56 19.59 -32.19
N GLY A 254 -16.26 19.73 -33.48
CA GLY A 254 -16.58 20.91 -34.30
C GLY A 254 -15.56 22.06 -34.25
N SER A 255 -15.74 23.01 -35.18
CA SER A 255 -14.88 24.14 -35.56
C SER A 255 -14.80 25.28 -34.53
N GLY A 256 -14.51 24.98 -33.26
CA GLY A 256 -14.36 25.98 -32.21
C GLY A 256 -13.03 25.87 -31.45
N ASP A 257 -12.37 27.01 -31.21
CA ASP A 257 -11.11 27.14 -30.44
C ASP A 257 -11.25 26.90 -28.92
N LYS A 258 -12.39 26.35 -28.46
CA LYS A 258 -12.63 26.11 -27.04
C LYS A 258 -11.66 25.02 -26.55
N LYS A 259 -10.99 25.29 -25.43
CA LYS A 259 -10.04 24.37 -24.81
C LYS A 259 -10.22 24.29 -23.30
N ILE A 260 -9.86 23.15 -22.73
CA ILE A 260 -9.64 22.98 -21.29
C ILE A 260 -8.16 23.22 -20.96
N GLU A 261 -7.85 23.40 -19.68
CA GLU A 261 -6.47 23.37 -19.19
C GLU A 261 -6.22 22.08 -18.42
N TRP A 262 -5.25 21.26 -18.85
CA TRP A 262 -4.88 20.06 -18.10
C TRP A 262 -4.28 20.43 -16.74
N TYR A 263 -4.81 19.83 -15.67
CA TYR A 263 -4.21 19.91 -14.35
C TYR A 263 -2.79 19.33 -14.37
N LYS A 264 -1.89 20.00 -13.67
CA LYS A 264 -0.49 19.61 -13.58
C LYS A 264 -0.17 19.34 -12.12
N ASN A 265 0.29 18.13 -11.84
CA ASN A 265 0.99 17.87 -10.59
C ASN A 265 2.47 18.14 -10.88
N SER A 266 3.01 19.21 -10.28
CA SER A 266 4.36 19.71 -10.60
C SER A 266 4.46 20.23 -12.05
N ASN A 267 5.58 20.01 -12.74
CA ASN A 267 5.80 20.49 -14.13
C ASN A 267 5.14 19.61 -15.21
N SER A 268 4.59 18.45 -14.85
CA SER A 268 4.00 17.48 -15.78
C SER A 268 2.48 17.44 -15.69
N LYS A 269 1.81 17.12 -16.79
CA LYS A 269 0.37 16.81 -16.80
C LYS A 269 0.10 15.66 -15.83
N PHE A 270 -0.94 15.79 -15.01
CA PHE A 270 -1.39 14.70 -14.15
C PHE A 270 -2.05 13.63 -15.01
N GLU A 271 -1.54 12.40 -14.92
CA GLU A 271 -2.06 11.23 -15.62
C GLU A 271 -1.98 10.02 -14.68
N THR A 272 -3.07 9.26 -14.61
CA THR A 272 -3.13 8.09 -13.74
C THR A 272 -4.08 7.00 -14.27
N ASP A 273 -4.21 5.91 -13.53
CA ASP A 273 -5.07 4.77 -13.80
C ASP A 273 -6.47 4.90 -13.14
N GLY A 274 -7.32 3.91 -13.40
CA GLY A 274 -8.69 3.91 -12.90
C GLY A 274 -8.81 3.79 -11.38
N GLN A 275 -7.84 3.15 -10.73
CA GLN A 275 -7.86 3.01 -9.28
C GLN A 275 -7.52 4.34 -8.60
N GLU A 276 -6.46 5.02 -9.03
CA GLU A 276 -6.05 6.27 -8.41
C GLU A 276 -6.99 7.43 -8.75
N ILE A 277 -7.56 7.48 -9.97
CA ILE A 277 -8.48 8.57 -10.35
C ILE A 277 -9.78 8.55 -9.53
N MET A 278 -10.19 7.41 -8.98
CA MET A 278 -11.44 7.29 -8.24
C MET A 278 -11.49 8.13 -6.97
N GLN A 279 -10.37 8.29 -6.26
CA GLN A 279 -10.30 9.18 -5.09
C GLN A 279 -10.55 10.65 -5.48
N TYR A 280 -10.30 11.00 -6.74
CA TYR A 280 -10.50 12.34 -7.29
C TYR A 280 -11.94 12.49 -7.76
N ARG A 281 -12.50 11.46 -8.40
CA ARG A 281 -13.91 11.45 -8.84
C ARG A 281 -14.87 11.56 -7.66
N PHE A 282 -14.62 10.78 -6.62
CA PHE A 282 -15.48 10.67 -5.44
C PHE A 282 -14.84 11.33 -4.22
N MET A 283 -14.08 12.42 -4.41
CA MET A 283 -13.22 12.99 -3.37
C MET A 283 -13.95 13.35 -2.08
N TYR A 284 -15.19 13.84 -2.18
CA TYR A 284 -16.01 14.11 -1.00
C TYR A 284 -16.32 12.83 -0.22
N TYR A 285 -16.86 11.81 -0.89
CA TYR A 285 -17.17 10.51 -0.29
C TYR A 285 -15.93 9.86 0.31
N PHE A 286 -14.82 9.88 -0.44
CA PHE A 286 -13.53 9.36 -0.03
C PHE A 286 -13.08 9.95 1.30
N LYS A 287 -13.02 11.29 1.40
CA LYS A 287 -12.57 11.98 2.61
C LYS A 287 -13.54 11.86 3.78
N THR A 288 -14.84 11.97 3.52
CA THR A 288 -15.85 12.13 4.60
C THR A 288 -16.51 10.84 5.05
N LYS A 289 -16.50 9.79 4.22
CA LYS A 289 -17.17 8.50 4.51
C LYS A 289 -16.22 7.32 4.63
N LEU A 290 -15.05 7.37 3.99
CA LEU A 290 -14.06 6.29 4.03
C LEU A 290 -12.90 6.61 4.97
N GLU A 291 -12.16 7.70 4.71
CA GLU A 291 -11.01 8.07 5.55
C GLU A 291 -11.43 8.31 7.00
N SER A 292 -12.53 9.06 7.19
CA SER A 292 -13.07 9.37 8.53
C SER A 292 -13.42 8.16 9.38
N LYS A 293 -13.81 7.04 8.76
CA LYS A 293 -14.16 5.80 9.48
C LYS A 293 -12.96 4.88 9.72
N SER A 294 -11.80 5.23 9.18
CA SER A 294 -10.61 4.39 9.18
C SER A 294 -9.61 4.80 10.27
N PHE A 295 -9.94 5.76 11.15
CA PHE A 295 -8.99 6.23 12.17
C PHE A 295 -8.76 5.22 13.31
N SER A 296 -9.76 4.43 13.70
CA SER A 296 -9.52 3.32 14.65
C SER A 296 -8.65 2.23 14.03
N ASP A 297 -8.84 1.95 12.74
CA ASP A 297 -8.00 1.02 11.98
C ASP A 297 -6.56 1.57 11.87
N LEU A 298 -6.42 2.89 11.68
CA LEU A 298 -5.13 3.59 11.65
C LEU A 298 -4.37 3.50 12.98
N LEU A 299 -5.06 3.60 14.13
CA LEU A 299 -4.44 3.43 15.45
C LEU A 299 -3.87 2.02 15.62
N GLY A 300 -4.68 1.01 15.31
CA GLY A 300 -4.24 -0.39 15.36
C GLY A 300 -3.11 -0.67 14.38
N HIS A 301 -3.16 -0.06 13.19
CA HIS A 301 -2.10 -0.14 12.20
C HIS A 301 -0.79 0.50 12.72
N ALA A 302 -0.83 1.70 13.29
CA ALA A 302 0.36 2.37 13.84
C ALA A 302 0.98 1.56 14.99
N TYR A 303 0.15 0.89 15.80
CA TYR A 303 0.60 -0.05 16.81
C TYR A 303 1.32 -1.26 16.20
N ILE A 304 0.71 -1.92 15.21
CA ILE A 304 1.30 -3.09 14.52
C ILE A 304 2.62 -2.70 13.85
N ASP A 305 2.64 -1.65 13.04
CA ASP A 305 3.82 -1.16 12.31
C ASP A 305 4.99 -0.88 13.27
N SER A 306 4.70 -0.25 14.42
CA SER A 306 5.73 0.04 15.43
C SER A 306 6.37 -1.17 16.07
N ASN A 307 5.67 -2.30 16.07
CA ASN A 307 6.08 -3.55 16.67
C ASN A 307 6.44 -4.60 15.60
N LEU A 308 6.38 -4.25 14.31
CA LEU A 308 6.59 -5.18 13.22
C LEU A 308 8.06 -5.59 13.06
N TYR A 309 8.98 -4.70 13.41
CA TYR A 309 10.41 -4.90 13.21
C TYR A 309 11.18 -4.89 14.53
N ILE A 310 12.11 -5.83 14.67
CA ILE A 310 13.10 -5.87 15.74
C ILE A 310 14.46 -5.54 15.13
N ASP A 311 15.18 -4.63 15.78
CA ASP A 311 16.60 -4.40 15.52
C ASP A 311 17.45 -5.36 16.36
N LYS A 312 18.40 -6.04 15.72
CA LYS A 312 19.44 -6.79 16.42
C LYS A 312 20.81 -6.24 16.09
N GLN A 313 21.60 -6.03 17.14
CA GLN A 313 23.02 -5.77 17.03
C GLN A 313 23.77 -7.10 17.10
N ASP A 314 24.49 -7.43 16.04
CA ASP A 314 25.26 -8.66 15.95
C ASP A 314 26.72 -8.31 15.66
N ASN A 315 27.59 -8.53 16.66
CA ASN A 315 29.02 -8.28 16.54
C ASN A 315 29.77 -9.41 15.80
N LYS A 316 29.07 -10.49 15.39
CA LYS A 316 29.66 -11.70 14.79
C LYS A 316 29.19 -11.97 13.36
N SER A 317 28.31 -11.14 12.80
CA SER A 317 27.87 -11.32 11.41
C SER A 317 27.98 -10.04 10.57
N ALA A 318 27.91 -10.29 9.27
CA ALA A 318 27.76 -9.43 8.10
C ALA A 318 27.15 -8.03 8.23
N SER A 319 26.46 -7.64 9.31
CA SER A 319 26.03 -6.27 9.53
C SER A 319 25.93 -6.02 11.04
N ASN A 320 26.57 -4.95 11.53
CA ASN A 320 26.43 -4.56 12.95
C ASN A 320 24.96 -4.25 13.33
N LYS A 321 24.05 -4.11 12.36
CA LYS A 321 22.63 -3.80 12.58
C LYS A 321 21.77 -4.53 11.54
N LYS A 322 20.93 -5.46 12.00
CA LYS A 322 19.94 -6.18 11.19
C LYS A 322 18.54 -5.69 11.50
N ILE A 323 17.70 -5.66 10.47
CA ILE A 323 16.24 -5.50 10.62
C ILE A 323 15.61 -6.86 10.41
N ILE A 324 14.79 -7.28 11.37
CA ILE A 324 14.16 -8.60 11.41
C ILE A 324 12.67 -8.42 11.67
N LEU A 325 11.82 -9.20 11.01
CA LEU A 325 10.40 -9.25 11.34
C LEU A 325 10.18 -9.83 12.74
N ASN A 326 9.35 -9.14 13.51
CA ASN A 326 8.97 -9.57 14.85
C ASN A 326 8.04 -10.79 14.75
N ASN A 327 8.57 -11.98 15.03
CA ASN A 327 7.82 -13.22 14.98
C ASN A 327 6.75 -13.36 16.07
N VAL A 328 6.78 -12.53 17.12
CA VAL A 328 5.70 -12.45 18.11
C VAL A 328 4.63 -11.41 17.74
N SER A 329 4.80 -10.68 16.64
CA SER A 329 3.77 -9.76 16.14
C SER A 329 2.51 -10.54 15.75
N LYS A 330 1.37 -10.01 16.18
CA LYS A 330 0.06 -10.57 15.85
C LYS A 330 -0.15 -10.70 14.34
N LEU A 331 0.38 -9.74 13.56
CA LEU A 331 0.36 -9.75 12.10
C LEU A 331 0.97 -11.04 11.53
N VAL A 332 2.14 -11.45 12.06
CA VAL A 332 2.85 -12.64 11.56
C VAL A 332 2.01 -13.89 11.79
N SER A 333 1.48 -14.05 13.01
CA SER A 333 0.65 -15.21 13.36
C SER A 333 -0.69 -15.25 12.62
N ASP A 334 -1.28 -14.08 12.32
CA ASP A 334 -2.57 -14.00 11.62
C ASP A 334 -2.41 -14.33 10.12
N ILE A 335 -1.23 -14.09 9.54
CA ILE A 335 -0.95 -14.38 8.13
C ILE A 335 -0.45 -15.82 7.93
N GLN A 336 0.45 -16.31 8.78
CA GLN A 336 1.08 -17.61 8.57
C GLN A 336 1.57 -18.30 9.85
N SER A 337 1.57 -19.64 9.80
CA SER A 337 2.04 -20.51 10.89
C SER A 337 3.39 -21.13 10.56
N ASN A 338 4.12 -21.64 11.57
CA ASN A 338 5.44 -22.28 11.42
C ASN A 338 6.49 -21.43 10.71
N TYR A 339 6.40 -20.11 10.86
CA TYR A 339 7.18 -19.12 10.14
C TYR A 339 8.69 -19.37 10.08
N SER A 340 9.28 -19.90 11.15
CA SER A 340 10.72 -20.17 11.22
C SER A 340 11.19 -21.34 10.34
N GLN A 341 10.25 -22.16 9.85
CA GLN A 341 10.48 -23.39 9.08
C GLN A 341 9.83 -23.28 7.69
N VAL A 342 10.55 -22.72 6.72
CA VAL A 342 10.08 -22.43 5.35
C VAL A 342 9.28 -23.59 4.72
N GLU A 343 9.77 -24.83 4.87
CA GLU A 343 9.13 -26.03 4.32
C GLU A 343 7.77 -26.33 4.97
N ARG A 344 7.61 -26.04 6.27
CA ARG A 344 6.39 -26.31 7.05
C ARG A 344 5.47 -25.10 7.22
N THR A 345 5.88 -23.93 6.71
CA THR A 345 5.05 -22.73 6.73
C THR A 345 3.75 -22.97 5.98
N THR A 346 2.63 -22.59 6.61
CA THR A 346 1.28 -22.63 6.04
C THR A 346 0.65 -21.26 6.12
N SER A 347 -0.11 -20.89 5.09
CA SER A 347 -0.83 -19.62 5.07
C SER A 347 -2.17 -19.75 5.82
N ASN A 348 -2.42 -18.79 6.70
CA ASN A 348 -3.68 -18.66 7.43
C ASN A 348 -4.66 -17.71 6.70
N LEU A 349 -4.17 -16.96 5.69
CA LEU A 349 -4.89 -15.91 4.99
C LEU A 349 -4.79 -16.07 3.47
N LYS A 350 -5.92 -15.93 2.76
CA LYS A 350 -5.99 -16.12 1.30
C LYS A 350 -6.74 -14.97 0.65
N MET A 351 -6.38 -14.61 -0.58
CA MET A 351 -7.24 -13.85 -1.47
C MET A 351 -8.04 -14.81 -2.35
N VAL A 352 -9.31 -14.50 -2.57
CA VAL A 352 -10.23 -15.35 -3.33
C VAL A 352 -10.91 -14.54 -4.42
N TRP A 353 -11.01 -15.11 -5.62
CA TRP A 353 -11.85 -14.59 -6.70
C TRP A 353 -12.75 -15.69 -7.25
N ALA A 354 -13.95 -15.32 -7.67
CA ALA A 354 -14.86 -16.17 -8.42
C ALA A 354 -14.87 -15.72 -9.88
N PHE A 355 -14.68 -16.66 -10.79
CA PHE A 355 -14.92 -16.48 -12.21
C PHE A 355 -16.21 -17.21 -12.55
N SER A 356 -17.31 -16.46 -12.66
CA SER A 356 -18.61 -17.01 -13.05
C SER A 356 -18.70 -17.06 -14.56
N LEU A 357 -19.02 -18.23 -15.11
CA LEU A 357 -19.24 -18.44 -16.54
C LEU A 357 -20.47 -19.30 -16.80
N ASP A 358 -21.11 -19.09 -17.93
CA ASP A 358 -22.14 -19.98 -18.47
C ASP A 358 -21.63 -21.42 -18.53
N GLN A 359 -22.42 -22.36 -17.98
CA GLN A 359 -22.09 -23.79 -17.96
C GLN A 359 -21.76 -24.36 -19.35
N GLN A 360 -22.34 -23.80 -20.42
CA GLN A 360 -22.06 -24.21 -21.81
C GLN A 360 -20.63 -23.88 -22.27
N LYS A 361 -19.97 -22.91 -21.62
CA LYS A 361 -18.62 -22.44 -21.99
C LYS A 361 -17.49 -23.19 -21.26
N ILE A 362 -17.82 -24.12 -20.37
CA ILE A 362 -16.85 -24.89 -19.56
C ILE A 362 -15.78 -25.56 -20.43
N SER A 363 -16.17 -26.24 -21.52
CA SER A 363 -15.21 -26.94 -22.39
C SER A 363 -14.18 -25.97 -22.97
N GLN A 364 -14.64 -24.82 -23.48
CA GLN A 364 -13.79 -23.79 -24.07
C GLN A 364 -12.79 -23.22 -23.05
N VAL A 365 -13.21 -23.02 -21.80
CA VAL A 365 -12.32 -22.56 -20.73
C VAL A 365 -11.31 -23.64 -20.36
N ASN A 366 -11.76 -24.88 -20.17
CA ASN A 366 -10.89 -26.01 -19.80
C ASN A 366 -9.77 -26.24 -20.82
N ASP A 367 -10.10 -26.16 -22.11
CA ASP A 367 -9.11 -26.31 -23.20
C ASP A 367 -8.00 -25.25 -23.14
N LYS A 368 -8.30 -24.05 -22.63
CA LYS A 368 -7.32 -22.98 -22.47
C LYS A 368 -6.49 -23.08 -21.21
N ILE A 369 -7.08 -23.54 -20.10
CA ILE A 369 -6.40 -23.57 -18.81
C ILE A 369 -5.62 -24.87 -18.56
N GLN A 370 -5.89 -25.95 -19.31
CA GLN A 370 -5.25 -27.26 -19.11
C GLN A 370 -3.72 -27.23 -19.16
N GLU A 371 -3.12 -26.29 -19.91
CA GLU A 371 -1.66 -26.14 -19.98
C GLU A 371 -1.06 -25.39 -18.78
N TYR A 372 -1.90 -24.70 -18.00
CA TYR A 372 -1.51 -23.85 -16.89
C TYR A 372 -1.91 -24.39 -15.53
N VAL A 373 -2.85 -25.32 -15.47
CA VAL A 373 -3.45 -25.81 -14.22
C VAL A 373 -3.45 -27.34 -14.19
N TYR A 374 -3.06 -27.92 -13.06
CA TYR A 374 -3.17 -29.36 -12.79
C TYR A 374 -4.60 -29.73 -12.41
N SER A 375 -4.94 -31.03 -12.43
CA SER A 375 -6.28 -31.50 -12.08
C SER A 375 -6.68 -31.21 -10.63
N ASP A 376 -5.71 -31.04 -9.73
CA ASP A 376 -5.92 -30.65 -8.33
C ASP A 376 -6.14 -29.13 -8.15
N GLY A 377 -6.05 -28.36 -9.24
CA GLY A 377 -6.19 -26.91 -9.28
C GLY A 377 -4.88 -26.14 -9.10
N SER A 378 -3.76 -26.79 -8.77
CA SER A 378 -2.48 -26.10 -8.59
C SER A 378 -1.90 -25.60 -9.93
N LEU A 379 -1.11 -24.52 -9.90
CA LEU A 379 -0.52 -23.96 -11.12
C LEU A 379 0.70 -24.76 -11.63
N LYS A 380 0.72 -25.00 -12.95
CA LYS A 380 1.84 -25.59 -13.70
C LYS A 380 2.95 -24.57 -13.92
N ASP A 381 4.19 -25.06 -13.99
CA ASP A 381 5.40 -24.23 -14.18
C ASP A 381 5.59 -23.72 -15.62
N LYS A 382 4.52 -23.18 -16.19
CA LYS A 382 4.50 -22.55 -17.50
C LYS A 382 4.43 -21.04 -17.30
N ASP A 383 5.26 -20.30 -18.03
CA ASP A 383 5.22 -18.83 -18.10
C ASP A 383 5.14 -18.13 -16.73
N ASN A 384 6.02 -18.46 -15.77
CA ASN A 384 6.13 -17.84 -14.45
C ASN A 384 4.93 -18.04 -13.47
N LYS A 385 4.11 -19.09 -13.53
CA LYS A 385 3.11 -19.45 -12.47
C LYS A 385 2.36 -18.26 -11.82
N THR A 386 1.54 -17.52 -12.56
CA THR A 386 0.71 -16.46 -11.96
C THR A 386 -0.78 -16.67 -12.23
N LEU A 387 -1.61 -16.43 -11.20
CA LEU A 387 -3.06 -16.49 -11.32
C LEU A 387 -3.58 -15.45 -12.31
N LYS A 388 -2.97 -14.26 -12.33
CA LYS A 388 -3.33 -13.20 -13.29
C LYS A 388 -3.21 -13.68 -14.73
N LYS A 389 -2.16 -14.43 -15.07
CA LYS A 389 -1.98 -14.97 -16.42
C LYS A 389 -3.07 -15.98 -16.76
N VAL A 390 -3.37 -16.90 -15.85
CA VAL A 390 -4.46 -17.87 -16.07
C VAL A 390 -5.79 -17.15 -16.31
N PHE A 391 -6.08 -16.14 -15.49
CA PHE A 391 -7.27 -15.31 -15.66
C PHE A 391 -7.31 -14.59 -17.03
N ASP A 392 -6.18 -14.03 -17.48
CA ASP A 392 -6.07 -13.37 -18.79
C ASP A 392 -6.21 -14.35 -19.96
N GLN A 393 -5.73 -15.59 -19.80
CA GLN A 393 -5.93 -16.64 -20.80
C GLN A 393 -7.42 -16.99 -20.95
N ILE A 394 -8.16 -17.07 -19.84
CA ILE A 394 -9.62 -17.23 -19.92
C ILE A 394 -10.24 -16.03 -20.65
N LYS A 395 -9.90 -14.79 -20.28
CA LYS A 395 -10.45 -13.58 -20.94
C LYS A 395 -10.14 -13.50 -22.44
N SER A 396 -8.99 -14.04 -22.88
CA SER A 396 -8.61 -14.05 -24.31
C SER A 396 -9.62 -14.79 -25.21
N THR A 397 -10.46 -15.66 -24.62
CA THR A 397 -11.54 -16.38 -25.32
C THR A 397 -12.79 -15.53 -25.55
N LYS A 398 -12.77 -14.25 -25.16
CA LYS A 398 -13.94 -13.35 -25.10
C LYS A 398 -15.02 -13.82 -24.12
N ILE A 399 -14.66 -14.69 -23.18
CA ILE A 399 -15.50 -15.04 -22.04
C ILE A 399 -15.25 -13.99 -20.95
N ASN A 400 -16.29 -13.23 -20.64
CA ASN A 400 -16.27 -12.28 -19.54
C ASN A 400 -16.55 -13.01 -18.23
N ASN A 401 -15.93 -12.53 -17.16
CA ASN A 401 -16.31 -12.96 -15.82
C ASN A 401 -17.65 -12.32 -15.46
N GLU A 402 -18.70 -13.13 -15.30
CA GLU A 402 -20.05 -12.64 -15.01
C GLU A 402 -20.30 -12.41 -13.52
N SER A 403 -19.34 -12.77 -12.67
CA SER A 403 -19.40 -12.61 -11.22
C SER A 403 -19.68 -11.16 -10.85
N LYS A 404 -20.58 -10.91 -9.89
CA LYS A 404 -20.96 -9.55 -9.47
C LYS A 404 -20.03 -8.94 -8.40
N GLN A 405 -18.99 -9.67 -8.01
CA GLN A 405 -17.98 -9.19 -7.06
C GLN A 405 -16.99 -8.26 -7.77
N GLY A 406 -16.44 -7.31 -7.01
CA GLY A 406 -15.60 -6.24 -7.53
C GLY A 406 -14.25 -6.68 -8.07
N THR A 407 -13.39 -5.72 -8.38
CA THR A 407 -12.02 -5.97 -8.84
C THR A 407 -11.04 -5.68 -7.70
N ASP A 408 -10.04 -6.54 -7.53
CA ASP A 408 -8.98 -6.27 -6.55
C ASP A 408 -8.01 -5.18 -7.07
N SER A 409 -7.46 -4.41 -6.15
CA SER A 409 -6.58 -3.27 -6.43
C SER A 409 -5.10 -3.63 -6.65
N LEU A 410 -4.71 -4.90 -6.50
CA LEU A 410 -3.31 -5.32 -6.55
C LEU A 410 -2.98 -5.92 -7.92
N PHE A 411 -3.83 -6.81 -8.40
CA PHE A 411 -3.68 -7.59 -9.62
C PHE A 411 -4.69 -7.23 -10.70
N SER A 412 -5.71 -6.42 -10.38
CA SER A 412 -6.79 -6.04 -11.30
C SER A 412 -7.57 -7.24 -11.83
N ILE A 413 -7.84 -8.22 -10.96
CA ILE A 413 -8.65 -9.39 -11.27
C ILE A 413 -10.07 -9.14 -10.77
N SER A 414 -11.05 -9.27 -11.66
CA SER A 414 -12.47 -9.11 -11.32
C SER A 414 -13.04 -10.37 -10.66
N GLY A 415 -14.13 -10.22 -9.91
CA GLY A 415 -14.73 -11.30 -9.13
C GLY A 415 -14.09 -11.47 -7.75
N PHE A 416 -13.43 -10.44 -7.24
CA PHE A 416 -12.73 -10.45 -5.97
C PHE A 416 -13.70 -10.60 -4.80
N ASN A 417 -13.63 -11.75 -4.14
CA ASN A 417 -14.41 -12.09 -2.97
C ASN A 417 -13.77 -11.62 -1.66
N GLY A 418 -12.53 -11.11 -1.73
CA GLY A 418 -11.82 -10.52 -0.62
C GLY A 418 -10.72 -11.40 -0.02
N PHE A 419 -10.13 -10.89 1.07
CA PHE A 419 -9.28 -11.64 1.98
C PHE A 419 -10.14 -12.52 2.89
N VAL A 420 -9.73 -13.78 3.03
CA VAL A 420 -10.41 -14.79 3.84
C VAL A 420 -9.40 -15.50 4.73
N LYS A 421 -9.87 -16.01 5.87
CA LYS A 421 -9.07 -16.91 6.71
C LYS A 421 -9.75 -18.26 6.86
N ASN A 422 -8.95 -19.28 7.12
CA ASN A 422 -9.47 -20.61 7.44
C ASN A 422 -10.23 -20.56 8.78
N LYS A 423 -11.40 -21.20 8.82
CA LYS A 423 -12.20 -21.42 10.03
C LYS A 423 -12.75 -22.83 9.98
N ASP A 424 -12.26 -23.68 10.87
CA ASP A 424 -12.54 -25.12 10.89
C ASP A 424 -12.29 -25.74 9.51
N ASN A 425 -13.33 -26.32 8.89
CA ASN A 425 -13.27 -26.93 7.55
C ASN A 425 -13.74 -25.99 6.42
N SER A 426 -13.94 -24.70 6.71
CA SER A 426 -14.41 -23.69 5.75
C SER A 426 -13.52 -22.43 5.84
N ILE A 427 -13.99 -21.34 5.25
CA ILE A 427 -13.35 -20.02 5.30
C ILE A 427 -14.35 -18.97 5.74
N GLU A 428 -13.87 -17.93 6.42
CA GLU A 428 -14.64 -16.73 6.71
C GLU A 428 -14.01 -15.48 6.11
N SER A 429 -14.87 -14.53 5.73
CA SER A 429 -14.45 -13.26 5.15
C SER A 429 -13.79 -12.37 6.20
N LEU A 430 -12.67 -11.75 5.84
CA LEU A 430 -12.03 -10.65 6.57
C LEU A 430 -12.24 -9.31 5.85
N SER A 431 -12.67 -9.36 4.59
CA SER A 431 -13.00 -8.23 3.74
C SER A 431 -13.81 -8.73 2.55
N GLY A 432 -14.68 -7.92 1.97
CA GLY A 432 -15.53 -8.34 0.85
C GLY A 432 -16.66 -9.29 1.27
N ASP A 433 -17.55 -9.59 0.34
CA ASP A 433 -18.83 -10.24 0.63
C ASP A 433 -18.78 -11.77 0.67
N LEU A 434 -17.68 -12.40 0.22
CA LEU A 434 -17.50 -13.86 0.13
C LEU A 434 -18.74 -14.62 -0.40
N LYS A 435 -19.12 -14.27 -1.63
CA LYS A 435 -20.25 -14.79 -2.40
C LYS A 435 -19.83 -15.98 -3.26
N ILE A 436 -19.42 -17.06 -2.60
CA ILE A 436 -19.18 -18.38 -3.20
C ILE A 436 -19.90 -19.44 -2.36
N THR A 437 -20.22 -20.57 -2.96
CA THR A 437 -20.96 -21.65 -2.29
C THR A 437 -20.14 -22.33 -1.18
N GLU A 438 -20.83 -22.96 -0.22
CA GLU A 438 -20.15 -23.64 0.91
C GLU A 438 -19.20 -24.75 0.47
N ASP A 439 -19.50 -25.47 -0.62
CA ASP A 439 -18.61 -26.49 -1.16
C ASP A 439 -17.33 -25.87 -1.74
N ALA A 440 -17.45 -24.72 -2.40
CA ALA A 440 -16.30 -23.93 -2.81
C ALA A 440 -15.50 -23.44 -1.61
N LYS A 441 -16.15 -22.92 -0.54
CA LYS A 441 -15.45 -22.48 0.69
C LYS A 441 -14.65 -23.61 1.34
N LYS A 442 -15.23 -24.81 1.45
CA LYS A 442 -14.53 -26.01 1.94
C LYS A 442 -13.35 -26.41 1.08
N ALA A 443 -13.46 -26.26 -0.25
CA ALA A 443 -12.34 -26.52 -1.16
C ALA A 443 -11.23 -25.48 -0.96
N VAL A 444 -11.57 -24.18 -0.89
CA VAL A 444 -10.62 -23.08 -0.63
C VAL A 444 -9.88 -23.28 0.69
N ALA A 445 -10.56 -23.73 1.75
CA ALA A 445 -9.94 -23.97 3.06
C ALA A 445 -8.74 -24.93 3.02
N LYS A 446 -8.75 -25.91 2.10
CA LYS A 446 -7.71 -26.94 1.97
C LYS A 446 -6.49 -26.51 1.14
N VAL A 447 -6.59 -25.40 0.41
CA VAL A 447 -5.54 -24.92 -0.50
C VAL A 447 -4.44 -24.19 0.25
N ASN A 448 -3.17 -24.51 -0.04
CA ASN A 448 -1.99 -23.80 0.49
C ASN A 448 -1.01 -23.33 -0.60
N VAL A 449 -1.35 -23.55 -1.87
CA VAL A 449 -0.58 -23.10 -3.05
C VAL A 449 -1.46 -22.23 -3.95
N PRO A 450 -0.92 -21.29 -4.75
CA PRO A 450 -1.71 -20.58 -5.75
C PRO A 450 -2.46 -21.57 -6.65
N SER A 451 -3.78 -21.42 -6.75
CA SER A 451 -4.65 -22.42 -7.39
C SER A 451 -5.84 -21.83 -8.13
N LEU A 452 -6.30 -22.53 -9.17
CA LEU A 452 -7.60 -22.37 -9.81
C LEU A 452 -8.44 -23.63 -9.56
N LEU A 453 -9.44 -23.53 -8.70
CA LEU A 453 -10.32 -24.63 -8.35
C LEU A 453 -11.46 -24.74 -9.38
N THR A 454 -11.54 -25.89 -10.06
CA THR A 454 -12.51 -26.14 -11.14
C THR A 454 -13.52 -27.23 -10.81
N ASN A 455 -13.48 -27.82 -9.61
CA ASN A 455 -14.33 -28.95 -9.21
C ASN A 455 -14.32 -30.09 -10.25
N ASN A 456 -13.13 -30.65 -10.55
CA ASN A 456 -12.93 -31.64 -11.60
C ASN A 456 -13.43 -31.17 -12.97
N ASN A 457 -13.12 -29.92 -13.34
CA ASN A 457 -13.50 -29.29 -14.61
C ASN A 457 -15.02 -29.13 -14.84
N ARG A 458 -15.83 -29.22 -13.77
CA ARG A 458 -17.29 -29.04 -13.80
C ARG A 458 -17.75 -27.68 -13.30
N GLY A 459 -16.89 -26.97 -12.58
CA GLY A 459 -17.22 -25.76 -11.85
C GLY A 459 -17.98 -26.02 -10.55
N PHE A 460 -17.95 -25.04 -9.65
CA PHE A 460 -18.81 -25.00 -8.48
C PHE A 460 -20.15 -24.35 -8.84
N ASN A 461 -21.19 -24.61 -8.06
CA ASN A 461 -22.46 -23.89 -8.24
C ASN A 461 -22.23 -22.39 -8.03
N SER A 462 -22.83 -21.56 -8.90
CA SER A 462 -22.77 -20.09 -8.84
C SER A 462 -24.05 -19.50 -8.22
N GLU A 463 -23.95 -18.28 -7.70
CA GLU A 463 -25.13 -17.47 -7.34
C GLU A 463 -25.91 -17.01 -8.57
N ILE A 464 -25.29 -17.04 -9.75
CA ILE A 464 -25.90 -16.67 -11.03
C ILE A 464 -26.52 -17.90 -11.67
N SER A 465 -27.84 -17.89 -11.85
CA SER A 465 -28.59 -19.01 -12.44
C SER A 465 -28.08 -19.35 -13.84
N GLY A 466 -27.76 -20.62 -14.08
CA GLY A 466 -27.20 -21.12 -15.35
C GLY A 466 -25.67 -21.06 -15.44
N ASN A 467 -25.01 -20.43 -14.47
CA ASN A 467 -23.56 -20.33 -14.42
C ASN A 467 -22.93 -21.29 -13.42
N VAL A 468 -21.63 -21.52 -13.61
CA VAL A 468 -20.74 -22.15 -12.64
C VAL A 468 -19.59 -21.22 -12.29
N ASP A 469 -19.04 -21.40 -11.10
CA ASP A 469 -17.89 -20.63 -10.61
C ASP A 469 -16.61 -21.45 -10.68
N TYR A 470 -15.58 -20.86 -11.27
CA TYR A 470 -14.19 -21.28 -11.10
C TYR A 470 -13.54 -20.37 -10.06
N VAL A 471 -12.88 -20.94 -9.05
CA VAL A 471 -12.42 -20.17 -7.89
C VAL A 471 -10.91 -20.04 -7.89
N PHE A 472 -10.41 -18.82 -8.05
CA PHE A 472 -9.00 -18.49 -7.92
C PHE A 472 -8.66 -18.28 -6.45
N VAL A 473 -7.59 -18.92 -5.99
CA VAL A 473 -7.14 -18.86 -4.59
C VAL A 473 -5.67 -18.51 -4.55
N LEU A 474 -5.34 -17.40 -3.88
CA LEU A 474 -3.98 -16.96 -3.63
C LEU A 474 -3.69 -16.96 -2.12
N PRO A 475 -3.03 -18.00 -1.60
CA PRO A 475 -2.52 -17.99 -0.23
C PRO A 475 -1.44 -16.92 -0.07
N ILE A 476 -1.47 -16.22 1.06
CA ILE A 476 -0.53 -15.12 1.36
C ILE A 476 0.56 -15.61 2.29
N TYR A 477 1.81 -15.40 1.90
CA TYR A 477 2.99 -15.71 2.69
C TYR A 477 3.86 -14.47 2.84
N LEU A 478 4.36 -14.22 4.06
CA LEU A 478 5.30 -13.12 4.28
C LEU A 478 6.63 -13.36 3.57
N ASN A 479 6.96 -14.62 3.29
CA ASN A 479 8.11 -15.01 2.49
C ASN A 479 8.07 -14.40 1.07
N ASP A 480 6.89 -14.29 0.45
CA ASP A 480 6.73 -13.62 -0.85
C ASP A 480 6.71 -12.09 -0.71
N LEU A 481 6.00 -11.58 0.30
CA LEU A 481 5.86 -10.15 0.55
C LEU A 481 7.22 -9.48 0.85
N PHE A 482 8.04 -10.10 1.69
CA PHE A 482 9.37 -9.61 2.08
C PHE A 482 10.51 -10.27 1.30
N SER A 483 10.21 -10.91 0.17
CA SER A 483 11.25 -11.43 -0.72
C SER A 483 12.16 -10.30 -1.21
N THR A 484 13.47 -10.54 -1.12
CA THR A 484 14.51 -9.58 -1.55
C THR A 484 15.16 -9.98 -2.87
N ASN A 485 14.61 -10.96 -3.60
CA ASN A 485 15.20 -11.56 -4.80
C ASN A 485 15.66 -10.56 -5.88
N ASP A 486 15.02 -9.39 -5.98
CA ASP A 486 15.36 -8.35 -6.95
C ASP A 486 16.65 -7.58 -6.62
N VAL A 487 17.11 -7.62 -5.36
CA VAL A 487 18.33 -6.98 -4.86
C VAL A 487 19.39 -7.98 -4.37
N GLN A 488 19.31 -9.22 -4.84
CA GLN A 488 20.29 -10.29 -4.58
C GLN A 488 21.14 -10.60 -5.82
N ILE A 489 22.21 -11.37 -5.64
CA ILE A 489 23.14 -11.74 -6.72
C ILE A 489 22.44 -12.73 -7.65
N LYS A 490 22.41 -12.41 -8.94
CA LYS A 490 21.88 -13.24 -10.01
C LYS A 490 23.02 -13.79 -10.84
N LYS A 491 22.99 -15.10 -11.08
CA LYS A 491 23.94 -15.76 -11.99
C LYS A 491 23.33 -15.80 -13.38
N THR A 492 23.98 -15.17 -14.34
CA THR A 492 23.58 -15.25 -15.76
C THR A 492 24.56 -16.16 -16.49
N SER A 493 24.00 -17.10 -17.27
CA SER A 493 24.77 -17.93 -18.19
C SER A 493 24.57 -17.36 -19.59
N THR A 494 25.63 -16.83 -20.20
CA THR A 494 25.64 -16.57 -21.63
C THR A 494 25.98 -17.87 -22.35
N ASN A 495 25.03 -18.43 -23.09
CA ASN A 495 25.33 -19.48 -24.06
C ASN A 495 26.21 -18.86 -25.15
N GLY A 496 27.50 -19.17 -25.13
CA GLY A 496 28.38 -18.88 -26.26
C GLY A 496 27.86 -19.68 -27.46
N SER A 497 27.39 -18.98 -28.49
CA SER A 497 27.09 -19.62 -29.77
C SER A 497 28.35 -20.28 -30.31
N GLY A 498 28.28 -21.60 -30.50
CA GLY A 498 29.09 -22.36 -31.46
C GLY A 498 30.60 -22.24 -31.33
N GLY A 499 31.20 -23.04 -30.45
CA GLY A 499 32.64 -23.30 -30.45
C GLY A 499 32.95 -24.46 -29.52
N SER A 500 33.41 -25.57 -30.09
CA SER A 500 33.83 -26.76 -29.34
C SER A 500 34.97 -26.40 -28.38
N GLY A 501 34.69 -26.52 -27.08
CA GLY A 501 35.70 -26.47 -26.01
C GLY A 501 35.80 -25.13 -25.28
N THR A 502 35.77 -25.24 -23.95
CA THR A 502 36.28 -24.32 -22.90
C THR A 502 35.37 -23.24 -22.29
N SER A 503 35.24 -23.35 -20.97
CA SER A 503 34.78 -22.40 -19.94
C SER A 503 33.37 -21.80 -20.06
N GLN A 504 32.43 -22.30 -19.26
CA GLN A 504 31.26 -21.52 -18.86
C GLN A 504 31.72 -20.29 -18.07
N ASN A 505 31.77 -19.13 -18.73
CA ASN A 505 31.93 -17.85 -18.03
C ASN A 505 30.61 -17.52 -17.33
N ASN A 506 30.53 -17.85 -16.05
CA ASN A 506 29.44 -17.46 -15.18
C ASN A 506 29.56 -15.97 -14.87
N ASN A 507 28.59 -15.17 -15.33
CA ASN A 507 28.50 -13.76 -14.98
C ASN A 507 27.61 -13.60 -13.73
N TYR A 508 28.05 -12.78 -12.77
CA TYR A 508 27.28 -12.48 -11.57
C TYR A 508 26.86 -11.02 -11.61
N GLU A 509 25.57 -10.74 -11.55
CA GLU A 509 25.01 -9.39 -11.49
C GLU A 509 24.40 -9.13 -10.12
N LEU A 510 24.60 -7.93 -9.58
CA LEU A 510 23.98 -7.46 -8.35
C LEU A 510 23.26 -6.13 -8.62
N PRO A 511 21.92 -6.13 -8.67
CA PRO A 511 21.14 -4.90 -8.80
C PRO A 511 21.34 -4.00 -7.57
N ILE A 512 21.63 -2.71 -7.79
CA ILE A 512 21.90 -1.73 -6.75
C ILE A 512 21.30 -0.36 -7.10
N ILE A 513 20.76 0.34 -6.10
CA ILE A 513 20.33 1.73 -6.26
C ILE A 513 21.58 2.62 -6.26
N GLN A 514 21.70 3.52 -7.24
CA GLN A 514 22.80 4.48 -7.30
C GLN A 514 22.87 5.33 -6.02
N ASN A 515 24.09 5.76 -5.66
CA ASN A 515 24.36 6.59 -4.49
C ASN A 515 23.74 6.05 -3.19
N THR A 516 23.68 4.72 -3.09
CA THR A 516 23.17 4.00 -1.92
C THR A 516 24.20 2.94 -1.53
N TRP A 517 24.68 3.01 -0.30
CA TRP A 517 25.54 2.00 0.30
C TRP A 517 24.74 0.73 0.53
N MET A 518 25.25 -0.37 0.01
CA MET A 518 24.64 -1.69 0.15
C MET A 518 25.63 -2.62 0.84
N ASN A 519 25.13 -3.36 1.83
CA ASN A 519 25.89 -4.36 2.54
C ASN A 519 26.05 -5.63 1.69
N LEU A 520 27.28 -5.95 1.30
CA LEU A 520 27.57 -7.11 0.46
C LEU A 520 27.50 -8.43 1.23
N ASN A 521 27.74 -8.41 2.54
CA ASN A 521 27.74 -9.62 3.35
C ASN A 521 26.32 -10.16 3.60
N GLU A 522 25.27 -9.37 3.34
CA GLU A 522 23.88 -9.81 3.35
C GLU A 522 23.39 -10.34 2.00
N LYS A 523 24.25 -10.30 0.97
CA LYS A 523 23.92 -10.67 -0.41
C LYS A 523 24.33 -12.10 -0.72
N TYR A 524 23.43 -12.81 -1.38
CA TYR A 524 23.59 -14.21 -1.73
C TYR A 524 23.17 -14.47 -3.17
N SER A 525 23.55 -15.64 -3.71
CA SER A 525 23.17 -16.08 -5.05
C SER A 525 21.82 -16.80 -5.00
N ILE A 526 20.80 -16.28 -5.70
CA ILE A 526 19.44 -16.82 -5.60
C ILE A 526 19.26 -18.21 -6.24
N ASN A 527 20.10 -18.57 -7.21
CA ASN A 527 19.96 -19.78 -8.02
C ASN A 527 20.71 -21.00 -7.46
N GLU A 528 21.44 -20.85 -6.35
CA GLU A 528 22.34 -21.87 -5.84
C GLU A 528 21.97 -22.21 -4.39
N ARG A 529 21.91 -23.51 -4.06
CA ARG A 529 21.90 -23.97 -2.67
C ARG A 529 23.35 -24.02 -2.19
N TYR A 530 23.61 -23.56 -0.96
CA TYR A 530 24.98 -23.52 -0.43
C TYR A 530 25.17 -24.50 0.73
N PHE A 531 26.24 -25.28 0.65
CA PHE A 531 26.55 -26.32 1.63
C PHE A 531 27.56 -25.84 2.70
N ASN A 532 28.40 -24.86 2.36
CA ASN A 532 29.47 -24.34 3.23
C ASN A 532 29.21 -22.90 3.70
N ASN A 533 29.64 -22.56 4.92
CA ASN A 533 29.62 -21.16 5.35
C ASN A 533 30.75 -20.40 4.62
N MET A 534 30.39 -19.39 3.85
CA MET A 534 31.37 -18.48 3.24
C MET A 534 31.23 -17.09 3.83
N SER A 535 32.36 -16.47 4.15
CA SER A 535 32.44 -15.05 4.46
C SER A 535 33.24 -14.32 3.39
N ILE A 536 32.98 -13.02 3.25
CA ILE A 536 33.76 -12.17 2.34
C ILE A 536 35.08 -11.85 3.02
N LYS A 537 36.19 -12.30 2.41
CA LYS A 537 37.54 -11.99 2.87
C LYS A 537 37.99 -10.62 2.36
N LYS A 538 37.70 -10.31 1.09
CA LYS A 538 38.15 -9.07 0.45
C LYS A 538 37.23 -8.65 -0.69
N VAL A 539 37.08 -7.34 -0.90
CA VAL A 539 36.45 -6.77 -2.09
C VAL A 539 37.36 -5.73 -2.73
N ASP A 540 37.58 -5.86 -4.04
CA ASP A 540 38.39 -4.93 -4.84
C ASP A 540 37.53 -4.32 -5.96
N SER A 541 37.72 -3.02 -6.24
CA SER A 541 37.09 -2.38 -7.40
C SER A 541 37.84 -2.75 -8.69
N LYS A 542 37.12 -3.20 -9.72
CA LYS A 542 37.67 -3.41 -11.07
C LYS A 542 37.35 -2.25 -12.01
N SER A 543 36.47 -1.35 -11.60
CA SER A 543 36.05 -0.17 -12.38
C SER A 543 36.55 1.13 -11.78
N GLY A 544 37.65 1.08 -11.01
CA GLY A 544 38.27 2.25 -10.39
C GLY A 544 37.27 3.03 -9.53
N ASP A 545 37.15 4.33 -9.82
CA ASP A 545 36.33 5.28 -9.07
C ASP A 545 34.83 5.17 -9.31
N ASP A 546 34.35 4.33 -10.23
CA ASP A 546 32.91 4.18 -10.48
C ASP A 546 32.16 3.50 -9.31
N VAL A 547 32.92 2.78 -8.47
CA VAL A 547 32.44 2.14 -7.25
C VAL A 547 33.20 2.67 -6.05
N LEU A 548 32.48 2.97 -4.97
CA LEU A 548 33.08 3.18 -3.66
C LEU A 548 32.91 1.91 -2.82
N LEU A 549 33.99 1.55 -2.12
CA LEU A 549 34.03 0.43 -1.18
C LEU A 549 34.34 0.94 0.22
N ALA A 550 33.65 0.37 1.20
CA ALA A 550 33.86 0.62 2.62
C ALA A 550 33.92 -0.72 3.37
N ASN A 551 34.73 -0.79 4.42
CA ASN A 551 34.88 -1.98 5.25
C ASN A 551 35.01 -1.62 6.73
N LYS A 552 34.37 -2.40 7.60
CA LYS A 552 34.58 -2.37 9.06
C LYS A 552 34.16 -3.69 9.67
N ASN A 553 34.99 -4.23 10.57
CA ASN A 553 34.76 -5.50 11.27
C ASN A 553 34.36 -6.62 10.28
N ASP A 554 35.16 -6.81 9.23
CA ASP A 554 34.94 -7.83 8.18
C ASP A 554 33.62 -7.70 7.40
N THR A 555 32.93 -6.57 7.56
CA THR A 555 31.73 -6.24 6.79
C THR A 555 32.07 -5.28 5.66
N TRP A 556 31.71 -5.65 4.44
CA TRP A 556 31.96 -4.92 3.21
C TRP A 556 30.69 -4.26 2.69
N TYR A 557 30.83 -3.00 2.31
CA TYR A 557 29.79 -2.22 1.65
C TYR A 557 30.29 -1.75 0.28
N ALA A 558 29.36 -1.71 -0.67
CA ALA A 558 29.61 -1.13 -1.99
C ALA A 558 28.57 -0.05 -2.32
N LEU A 559 29.00 0.94 -3.08
CA LEU A 559 28.15 2.00 -3.63
C LEU A 559 28.51 2.21 -5.09
N LEU A 560 27.50 2.16 -5.96
CA LEU A 560 27.61 2.58 -7.35
C LEU A 560 27.38 4.10 -7.43
N LYS A 561 28.34 4.85 -7.99
CA LYS A 561 28.21 6.32 -8.06
C LYS A 561 27.05 6.75 -8.96
N ASN A 562 26.58 7.99 -8.75
CA ASN A 562 25.59 8.62 -9.62
C ASN A 562 26.03 8.59 -11.09
N ASN A 563 25.06 8.47 -12.01
CA ASN A 563 25.25 8.46 -13.47
C ASN A 563 26.02 7.23 -14.02
N LYS A 564 26.27 6.20 -13.21
CA LYS A 564 26.90 4.94 -13.66
C LYS A 564 25.88 3.83 -13.77
N GLU A 565 25.69 3.30 -14.97
CA GLU A 565 24.73 2.22 -15.22
C GLU A 565 25.24 0.86 -14.71
N THR A 566 26.55 0.61 -14.84
CA THR A 566 27.19 -0.61 -14.33
C THR A 566 28.60 -0.33 -13.83
N ALA A 567 29.10 -1.18 -12.94
CA ALA A 567 30.50 -1.23 -12.55
C ALA A 567 30.86 -2.59 -11.94
N ASN A 568 32.13 -2.99 -12.01
CA ASN A 568 32.57 -4.32 -11.59
C ASN A 568 33.34 -4.27 -10.27
N ILE A 569 33.02 -5.21 -9.38
CA ILE A 569 33.79 -5.52 -8.18
C ILE A 569 34.28 -6.97 -8.25
N GLN A 570 35.41 -7.25 -7.60
CA GLN A 570 35.91 -8.60 -7.40
C GLN A 570 35.79 -8.94 -5.92
N VAL A 571 35.06 -10.02 -5.61
CA VAL A 571 34.83 -10.51 -4.26
C VAL A 571 35.63 -11.79 -4.06
N THR A 572 36.52 -11.80 -3.06
CA THR A 572 37.26 -12.98 -2.61
C THR A 572 36.61 -13.53 -1.35
N TYR A 573 36.25 -14.81 -1.35
CA TYR A 573 35.62 -15.49 -0.22
C TYR A 573 36.64 -16.18 0.69
N SER A 574 36.19 -16.61 1.86
CA SER A 574 37.01 -17.27 2.89
C SER A 574 37.69 -18.57 2.43
N ASP A 575 37.11 -19.26 1.45
CA ASP A 575 37.66 -20.48 0.83
C ASP A 575 38.69 -20.18 -0.28
N GLY A 576 39.00 -18.91 -0.53
CA GLY A 576 39.90 -18.47 -1.58
C GLY A 576 39.26 -18.32 -2.96
N THR A 577 37.99 -18.72 -3.12
CA THR A 577 37.28 -18.51 -4.39
C THR A 577 37.08 -17.03 -4.66
N THR A 578 37.13 -16.65 -5.94
CA THR A 578 36.98 -15.26 -6.37
C THR A 578 35.88 -15.15 -7.41
N LYS A 579 34.95 -14.22 -7.22
CA LYS A 579 33.87 -13.92 -8.17
C LYS A 579 33.92 -12.47 -8.58
N THR A 580 33.82 -12.20 -9.89
CA THR A 580 33.58 -10.85 -10.40
C THR A 580 32.08 -10.61 -10.42
N ILE A 581 31.62 -9.56 -9.75
CA ILE A 581 30.21 -9.17 -9.67
C ILE A 581 30.05 -7.81 -10.36
N THR A 582 29.15 -7.75 -11.33
CA THR A 582 28.71 -6.52 -11.97
C THR A 582 27.59 -5.89 -11.15
N LEU A 583 27.91 -4.77 -10.49
CA LEU A 583 26.92 -3.88 -9.90
C LEU A 583 26.13 -3.22 -11.03
N LYS A 584 24.81 -3.35 -11.01
CA LYS A 584 23.92 -2.86 -12.08
C LYS A 584 22.87 -1.95 -11.50
N LYS A 585 22.66 -0.78 -12.10
CA LYS A 585 21.67 0.17 -11.64
C LYS A 585 20.27 -0.46 -11.59
N LEU A 586 19.64 -0.38 -10.42
CA LEU A 586 18.23 -0.70 -10.22
C LEU A 586 17.44 0.60 -10.24
N GLU A 587 16.64 0.78 -11.28
CA GLU A 587 15.68 1.89 -11.35
C GLU A 587 14.62 1.74 -10.26
N LYS A 588 14.30 2.84 -9.55
CA LYS A 588 13.32 2.81 -8.45
C LYS A 588 11.96 2.24 -8.85
N LYS A 589 11.51 2.51 -10.08
CA LYS A 589 10.26 1.97 -10.64
C LYS A 589 10.25 0.44 -10.80
N ASN A 590 11.42 -0.18 -10.88
CA ASN A 590 11.59 -1.63 -11.07
C ASN A 590 11.87 -2.35 -9.75
N LYS A 591 12.00 -1.62 -8.63
CA LYS A 591 12.22 -2.19 -7.31
C LYS A 591 10.96 -2.90 -6.81
N LYS A 592 11.15 -4.10 -6.27
CA LYS A 592 10.12 -5.00 -5.77
C LYS A 592 10.29 -5.33 -4.29
N SER A 593 11.51 -5.26 -3.76
CA SER A 593 11.77 -5.50 -2.34
C SER A 593 11.25 -4.38 -1.47
N LEU A 594 10.68 -4.75 -0.31
CA LEU A 594 10.51 -3.84 0.82
C LEU A 594 11.85 -3.79 1.57
N ASP A 595 12.38 -2.59 1.77
CA ASP A 595 13.63 -2.39 2.50
C ASP A 595 13.61 -1.08 3.32
N PHE A 596 14.66 -0.87 4.11
CA PHE A 596 14.89 0.38 4.81
C PHE A 596 16.01 1.16 4.13
N THR A 597 15.65 1.98 3.14
CA THR A 597 16.59 2.88 2.44
C THR A 597 16.45 4.31 2.93
N TYR A 598 17.48 4.84 3.59
CA TYR A 598 17.50 6.21 4.14
C TYR A 598 18.86 6.88 3.98
N LYS A 599 18.87 8.22 4.05
CA LYS A 599 20.10 9.01 4.00
C LYS A 599 20.97 8.74 5.23
N LEU A 600 22.29 8.72 5.06
CA LEU A 600 23.23 8.61 6.19
C LEU A 600 23.24 9.90 7.04
N SER A 601 23.27 9.75 8.37
CA SER A 601 23.53 10.88 9.25
C SER A 601 24.98 11.32 9.19
N LYS A 602 25.20 12.60 8.86
CA LYS A 602 26.52 13.24 8.90
C LYS A 602 27.07 13.40 10.30
N THR A 603 26.21 13.43 11.32
CA THR A 603 26.61 13.60 12.71
C THR A 603 26.96 12.27 13.38
N SER A 604 26.56 11.14 12.80
CA SER A 604 26.89 9.81 13.32
C SER A 604 28.37 9.49 13.19
N ASP A 605 29.05 9.28 14.32
CA ASP A 605 30.48 8.92 14.33
C ASP A 605 30.72 7.53 13.71
N PHE A 606 29.76 6.60 13.85
CA PHE A 606 29.82 5.33 13.15
C PHE A 606 29.89 5.53 11.63
N ASN A 607 29.04 6.39 11.07
CA ASN A 607 29.03 6.68 9.64
C ASN A 607 30.29 7.43 9.20
N LYS A 608 30.76 8.42 9.97
CA LYS A 608 32.00 9.14 9.67
C LYS A 608 33.18 8.19 9.56
N LEU A 609 33.26 7.20 10.46
CA LEU A 609 34.34 6.21 10.44
C LEU A 609 34.23 5.24 9.26
N LEU A 610 33.01 4.85 8.88
CA LEU A 610 32.77 3.79 7.89
C LEU A 610 32.65 4.31 6.45
N PHE A 611 31.95 5.42 6.24
CA PHE A 611 31.52 5.92 4.93
C PHE A 611 32.11 7.28 4.56
N ASN A 612 33.27 7.65 5.13
CA ASN A 612 33.93 8.95 4.92
C ASN A 612 34.06 9.38 3.45
N LYS A 613 34.17 8.43 2.51
CA LYS A 613 34.28 8.69 1.07
C LYS A 613 33.01 9.27 0.43
N ASN A 614 31.81 9.02 0.99
CA ASN A 614 30.56 9.57 0.49
C ASN A 614 29.46 9.53 1.56
N MET A 615 29.44 10.58 2.39
CA MET A 615 28.51 10.76 3.50
C MET A 615 27.15 11.35 3.09
N ASP A 616 27.02 11.83 1.84
CA ASP A 616 25.76 12.33 1.28
C ASP A 616 24.94 11.24 0.58
N ALA A 617 25.38 9.98 0.70
CA ALA A 617 24.69 8.81 0.18
C ALA A 617 23.55 8.31 1.09
N ASN A 618 22.70 7.47 0.51
CA ASN A 618 21.78 6.62 1.27
C ASN A 618 22.48 5.33 1.74
N ILE A 619 21.82 4.59 2.62
CA ILE A 619 22.14 3.21 2.98
C ILE A 619 20.85 2.40 2.95
N THR A 620 20.92 1.15 2.52
CA THR A 620 19.79 0.21 2.52
C THR A 620 20.05 -0.98 3.44
N TYR A 621 19.00 -1.44 4.11
CA TYR A 621 18.99 -2.65 4.93
C TYR A 621 17.86 -3.58 4.48
N ASP A 622 18.20 -4.86 4.24
CA ASP A 622 17.23 -5.89 3.93
C ASP A 622 16.35 -6.19 5.16
N ILE A 623 15.05 -6.39 4.94
CA ILE A 623 14.15 -6.89 5.99
C ILE A 623 14.28 -8.41 6.03
N ASN A 624 14.83 -8.93 7.12
CA ASN A 624 15.01 -10.37 7.27
C ASN A 624 13.77 -11.00 7.89
N LEU A 625 13.37 -12.16 7.38
CA LEU A 625 12.24 -12.88 7.93
C LEU A 625 12.51 -13.31 9.38
N LYS A 626 13.68 -13.90 9.63
CA LYS A 626 14.13 -14.32 10.96
C LYS A 626 15.56 -13.85 11.21
N ASN A 627 16.02 -14.05 12.44
CA ASN A 627 17.42 -13.84 12.74
C ASN A 627 18.25 -14.97 12.12
N TYR A 628 18.90 -14.70 10.99
CA TYR A 628 19.84 -15.64 10.39
C TYR A 628 21.20 -15.54 11.07
N ASP A 629 21.72 -16.68 11.52
CA ASP A 629 23.03 -16.79 12.15
C ASP A 629 24.16 -16.62 11.13
N ASN A 630 23.91 -17.00 9.87
CA ASN A 630 24.87 -16.89 8.78
C ASN A 630 24.16 -16.70 7.42
N ILE A 631 24.92 -16.28 6.40
CA ILE A 631 24.39 -16.03 5.05
C ILE A 631 23.94 -17.31 4.33
N LYS A 632 24.55 -18.47 4.65
CA LYS A 632 24.18 -19.77 4.09
C LYS A 632 22.73 -20.10 4.43
N ASP A 633 22.31 -19.90 5.68
CA ASP A 633 20.95 -20.21 6.11
C ASP A 633 19.94 -19.29 5.42
N LYS A 634 20.24 -17.99 5.30
CA LYS A 634 19.42 -17.04 4.53
C LYS A 634 19.28 -17.45 3.06
N GLN A 635 20.40 -17.85 2.43
CA GLN A 635 20.41 -18.30 1.04
C GLN A 635 19.63 -19.61 0.86
N ASN A 636 19.79 -20.57 1.75
CA ASN A 636 19.12 -21.86 1.67
C ASN A 636 17.61 -21.71 1.85
N ASP A 637 17.16 -20.91 2.81
CA ASP A 637 15.74 -20.61 3.01
C ASP A 637 15.13 -19.92 1.78
N ALA A 638 15.85 -18.94 1.22
CA ALA A 638 15.41 -18.28 -0.01
C ALA A 638 15.37 -19.24 -1.21
N TYR A 639 16.36 -20.12 -1.34
CA TYR A 639 16.40 -21.15 -2.39
C TYR A 639 15.24 -22.13 -2.24
N ILE A 640 15.00 -22.66 -1.03
CA ILE A 640 13.89 -23.58 -0.74
C ILE A 640 12.58 -22.90 -1.12
N TRP A 641 12.34 -21.68 -0.61
CA TRP A 641 11.11 -20.95 -0.91
C TRP A 641 10.93 -20.67 -2.40
N ASN A 642 12.00 -20.27 -3.10
CA ASN A 642 11.93 -19.95 -4.53
C ASN A 642 11.55 -21.15 -5.42
N ASN A 643 11.80 -22.36 -4.93
CA ASN A 643 11.45 -23.63 -5.58
C ASN A 643 10.22 -24.32 -4.97
N ASP A 644 9.62 -23.74 -3.93
CA ASP A 644 8.45 -24.30 -3.24
C ASP A 644 7.17 -24.02 -4.06
N PRO A 645 6.27 -25.01 -4.26
CA PRO A 645 4.97 -24.79 -4.89
C PRO A 645 4.07 -23.74 -4.22
N LYS A 646 4.27 -23.46 -2.92
CA LYS A 646 3.54 -22.45 -2.15
C LYS A 646 3.86 -21.02 -2.57
N LYS A 647 5.03 -20.79 -3.18
CA LYS A 647 5.48 -19.48 -3.63
C LYS A 647 4.54 -18.89 -4.68
N SER A 648 4.17 -17.63 -4.50
CA SER A 648 3.45 -16.85 -5.50
C SER A 648 4.34 -15.84 -6.23
N ASN A 649 4.50 -16.04 -7.54
CA ASN A 649 5.07 -14.99 -8.39
C ASN A 649 4.13 -13.79 -8.54
N ASP A 650 2.80 -13.95 -8.37
CA ASP A 650 1.87 -12.81 -8.35
C ASP A 650 2.32 -11.81 -7.29
N ILE A 651 2.63 -12.25 -6.06
CA ILE A 651 3.09 -11.38 -4.97
C ILE A 651 4.55 -10.96 -5.14
N GLN A 652 5.47 -11.90 -5.45
CA GLN A 652 6.90 -11.56 -5.54
C GLN A 652 7.21 -10.50 -6.60
N ASP A 653 6.46 -10.51 -7.72
CA ASP A 653 6.65 -9.59 -8.83
C ASP A 653 5.93 -8.24 -8.68
N LEU A 654 5.13 -8.06 -7.62
CA LEU A 654 4.57 -6.74 -7.28
C LEU A 654 5.69 -5.71 -7.09
N SER A 655 5.43 -4.48 -7.55
CA SER A 655 6.30 -3.35 -7.23
C SER A 655 6.34 -3.11 -5.73
N GLU A 656 7.43 -2.48 -5.24
CA GLU A 656 7.56 -2.09 -3.83
C GLU A 656 6.32 -1.33 -3.34
N ALA A 657 5.78 -0.42 -4.16
CA ALA A 657 4.58 0.33 -3.83
C ALA A 657 3.35 -0.56 -3.64
N LYS A 658 3.11 -1.53 -4.54
CA LYS A 658 1.97 -2.46 -4.41
C LYS A 658 2.17 -3.45 -3.26
N LYS A 659 3.41 -3.86 -2.97
CA LYS A 659 3.71 -4.65 -1.76
C LYS A 659 3.45 -3.87 -0.48
N GLN A 660 3.79 -2.59 -0.44
CA GLN A 660 3.45 -1.74 0.70
C GLN A 660 1.92 -1.59 0.86
N VAL A 661 1.18 -1.46 -0.24
CA VAL A 661 -0.29 -1.44 -0.21
C VAL A 661 -0.86 -2.75 0.36
N LEU A 662 -0.33 -3.91 -0.07
CA LEU A 662 -0.70 -5.20 0.49
C LEU A 662 -0.35 -5.29 1.98
N LEU A 663 0.84 -4.84 2.39
CA LEU A 663 1.22 -4.81 3.81
C LEU A 663 0.24 -3.94 4.63
N ASP A 664 -0.04 -2.71 4.19
CA ASP A 664 -0.96 -1.81 4.88
C ASP A 664 -2.38 -2.45 5.01
N GLN A 665 -2.84 -3.21 4.00
CA GLN A 665 -4.09 -3.97 4.07
C GLN A 665 -4.05 -5.09 5.11
N LEU A 666 -2.96 -5.85 5.16
CA LEU A 666 -2.78 -6.95 6.11
C LEU A 666 -2.71 -6.42 7.54
N GLU A 667 -2.04 -5.29 7.74
CA GLU A 667 -2.01 -4.55 9.00
C GLU A 667 -3.40 -4.06 9.38
N ALA A 668 -4.19 -3.52 8.45
CA ALA A 668 -5.57 -3.11 8.72
C ALA A 668 -6.51 -4.29 9.05
N ILE A 669 -6.36 -5.43 8.36
CA ILE A 669 -7.12 -6.66 8.68
C ILE A 669 -6.79 -7.12 10.10
N THR A 670 -5.50 -7.16 10.44
CA THR A 670 -5.03 -7.53 11.78
C THR A 670 -5.47 -6.50 12.83
N ALA A 671 -5.47 -5.21 12.48
CA ALA A 671 -5.88 -4.12 13.35
C ALA A 671 -7.36 -4.21 13.74
N LYS A 672 -8.22 -4.87 12.94
CA LYS A 672 -9.63 -5.09 13.31
C LYS A 672 -9.80 -6.14 14.42
N ASN A 673 -8.75 -6.87 14.79
CA ASN A 673 -8.79 -7.79 15.91
C ASN A 673 -9.02 -6.98 17.22
N PRO A 674 -10.07 -7.31 18.03
CA PRO A 674 -10.35 -6.61 19.28
C PRO A 674 -9.16 -6.58 20.25
N ASP A 675 -8.35 -7.64 20.30
CA ASP A 675 -7.18 -7.71 21.18
C ASP A 675 -6.12 -6.70 20.76
N VAL A 676 -5.90 -6.54 19.46
CA VAL A 676 -4.97 -5.53 18.90
C VAL A 676 -5.49 -4.12 19.17
N GLN A 677 -6.78 -3.86 18.96
CA GLN A 677 -7.39 -2.57 19.28
C GLN A 677 -7.26 -2.23 20.77
N ASN A 678 -7.49 -3.20 21.65
CA ASN A 678 -7.37 -3.02 23.09
C ASN A 678 -5.91 -2.78 23.51
N ALA A 679 -4.96 -3.52 22.94
CA ALA A 679 -3.53 -3.33 23.17
C ALA A 679 -3.06 -1.96 22.67
N ALA A 680 -3.44 -1.57 21.45
CA ALA A 680 -3.13 -0.26 20.87
C ALA A 680 -3.68 0.88 21.73
N LYS A 681 -4.95 0.80 22.14
CA LYS A 681 -5.55 1.79 23.05
C LYS A 681 -4.82 1.83 24.38
N THR A 682 -4.51 0.67 24.97
CA THR A 682 -3.83 0.61 26.28
C THR A 682 -2.42 1.19 26.18
N GLU A 683 -1.58 0.68 25.31
CA GLU A 683 -0.17 1.06 25.23
C GLU A 683 0.03 2.47 24.66
N LEU A 684 -0.63 2.78 23.54
CA LEU A 684 -0.43 4.06 22.89
C LEU A 684 -1.06 5.19 23.69
N TYR A 685 -2.24 5.03 24.29
CA TYR A 685 -2.81 6.09 25.12
C TYR A 685 -2.04 6.24 26.44
N SER A 686 -1.59 5.14 27.05
CA SER A 686 -0.85 5.20 28.32
C SER A 686 0.48 5.95 28.19
N ALA A 687 1.16 5.86 27.03
CA ALA A 687 2.35 6.66 26.75
C ALA A 687 2.11 8.18 26.83
N TYR A 688 0.87 8.63 26.67
CA TYR A 688 0.47 10.04 26.82
C TYR A 688 -0.20 10.36 28.17
N LEU A 689 -0.47 9.35 29.01
CA LEU A 689 -1.23 9.50 30.25
C LEU A 689 -0.44 9.10 31.52
N TYR A 690 0.69 8.38 31.40
CA TYR A 690 1.43 7.83 32.55
C TYR A 690 2.95 7.85 32.38
N THR A 691 3.62 8.70 33.17
CA THR A 691 4.99 8.61 33.74
C THR A 691 5.32 9.96 34.38
N ASP A 692 6.11 9.97 35.48
CA ASP A 692 6.44 11.07 36.43
C ASP A 692 7.13 12.32 35.84
N GLY A 693 6.61 12.79 34.72
CA GLY A 693 7.14 13.79 33.83
C GLY A 693 6.33 13.63 32.55
N ILE A 694 5.13 14.21 32.53
CA ILE A 694 4.29 14.23 31.34
C ILE A 694 5.17 14.72 30.19
N TYR A 695 5.31 13.90 29.15
CA TYR A 695 6.22 14.17 28.03
C TYR A 695 5.98 15.56 27.40
N TYR A 696 4.81 16.16 27.68
CA TYR A 696 4.56 17.58 27.54
C TYR A 696 4.20 18.25 28.88
N LYS A 697 5.21 18.54 29.70
CA LYS A 697 5.10 19.40 30.88
C LYS A 697 4.49 20.77 30.54
N SER A 698 4.65 21.31 29.32
CA SER A 698 3.93 22.51 28.86
C SER A 698 2.42 22.30 28.65
N LEU A 699 2.01 21.09 28.24
CA LEU A 699 0.60 20.71 28.12
C LEU A 699 -0.01 20.58 29.53
N PHE A 700 0.73 19.98 30.46
CA PHE A 700 0.33 19.82 31.86
C PHE A 700 0.43 21.10 32.72
N ASP A 701 1.41 21.96 32.50
CA ASP A 701 1.68 23.19 33.29
C ASP A 701 0.67 24.32 32.96
N GLU A 702 0.14 24.36 31.73
CA GLU A 702 -1.00 25.24 31.40
C GLU A 702 -2.34 24.67 31.90
N ILE A 703 -2.48 23.34 31.93
CA ILE A 703 -3.60 22.65 32.58
C ILE A 703 -3.61 22.91 34.09
N SER A 704 -2.44 22.85 34.75
CA SER A 704 -2.31 22.98 36.22
C SER A 704 -2.57 24.41 36.74
N LYS A 705 -2.23 25.45 35.96
CA LYS A 705 -2.49 26.86 36.34
C LYS A 705 -3.97 27.23 36.46
N TYR A 706 -4.86 26.47 35.81
CA TYR A 706 -6.31 26.70 35.90
C TYR A 706 -6.99 25.80 36.94
N ILE A 707 -6.43 24.62 37.24
CA ILE A 707 -6.83 23.79 38.39
C ILE A 707 -6.65 24.57 39.70
N GLU A 708 -5.62 25.42 39.78
CA GLU A 708 -5.42 26.30 40.94
C GLU A 708 -6.37 27.51 41.01
N SER A 709 -7.07 27.85 39.92
CA SER A 709 -8.01 28.99 39.88
C SER A 709 -9.45 28.65 40.33
N GLU A 710 -9.74 27.38 40.59
CA GLU A 710 -10.97 26.91 41.27
C GLU A 710 -10.70 26.53 42.74
N LYS A 711 -9.75 27.19 43.41
CA LYS A 711 -9.91 27.36 44.86
C LYS A 711 -10.98 28.44 45.05
N PRO A 712 -12.09 28.16 45.76
CA PRO A 712 -12.99 29.23 46.15
C PRO A 712 -12.16 30.24 46.95
N THR A 713 -12.07 31.48 46.48
CA THR A 713 -11.87 32.59 47.39
C THR A 713 -13.12 32.64 48.25
N LEU A 714 -12.98 32.11 49.47
CA LEU A 714 -13.85 32.50 50.58
C LEU A 714 -13.66 34.00 50.78
N ASP A 715 -14.56 34.78 50.18
CA ASP A 715 -15.07 36.06 50.69
C ASP A 715 -16.46 36.33 50.08
#